data_AF-A0A434UN25-F1
#
_entry.id   AF-A0A434UN25-F1
#
_cell.length_a   1.000
_cell.length_b   1.000
_cell.length_c   1.000
_cell.angle_alpha   90.00
_cell.angle_beta   90.00
_cell.angle_gamma   90.00
#
_symmetry.space_group_name_H-M   'P 1'
#
loop_
_entity.id
_entity.type
_entity.pdbx_description
1 polymer ?
#
loop_
_entity_poly.entity_id
_entity_poly.type
_entity_poly.pdbx_seq_one_letter_code
_entity_poly.pdbx_strand_id
1 'polypeptide(L)'
;MRLLFALLLMLMSTAAAVAERRVALILADDDYRLIRPLANPVHDGEAMAAALKKLGFEVVLETNRALRRMRRALDDFRQDAKGADVALVYFSGHGVEISGDNRLLPVDADASSLDALEKTSLPLEEVRDTVAATAKVGLIMLDACRSDPFSGPVGDGRGATSLVKDVAEKVRPGLGRIGRAENILFAFSAAPGETAADGTGQNSPFTTALTKYLGTDGLEIRSVLTLVQQEVYDLSRGRQLPYVESGLPKLFFAAAAKEQLPERERLLLAMADVTPEMRGEVEQVASDADMPLAPLYGALISSDASHLSADSLSARLREAADAFVKVRGEMRTLASDDPQVAELRRQAEEQLSLGAFDGARAILAKAADIDNVSRNALKANFVNRTLSEAATRFLSGGAARADLDYATAIKDYESVLALYGEAGQTGLTLDQADRQIRTLDELGKLYTLVGNTDAAGRAFAALVSNLELRSARETDPSVKRDFAVSHIKLGNIKLAQGDLPEALENYQTARTMLRDLTAAEPDRLSWLGDFAMADDKIGNVLVTQGDLAGASQIYQEGLSVKKQLADNEPERAELQRDLTISYDEIGALARTAGQLDNAQLAYEESLNIRLALAEKKPQDAERQRDVSVSHDTIGDLKRERGDAAGALASYKAGHAIVEQLVGRDPDNSELKRDLSVGNAKIGNALSDQEDWPAALAAYGQALSIARVLAASDPANTDWQRDLSVSLEKVAGILAIQGDRAGALNAYTDSFAIADRLAELDPANADWQRDLSITLSEIGMLKARQRDVKGARQAFQDSLDIRQRLAEADPNNATWQRDLVVAMIDYAQVAKNPRTVLLQALDMTLELDRSGRLAPRYKFMIKFLKDRLAKVK
;
A
#
# COMPACT_ATOMS: atom_id res chain seq x y z
N MET A 1 17.65 -52.99 31.38
CA MET A 1 16.52 -53.33 30.49
C MET A 1 16.70 -52.90 29.03
N ARG A 2 17.47 -51.86 28.70
CA ARG A 2 17.79 -51.47 27.30
C ARG A 2 18.80 -52.38 26.58
N LEU A 3 19.68 -53.07 27.33
CA LEU A 3 20.62 -54.05 26.75
C LEU A 3 19.98 -55.42 26.40
N LEU A 4 18.91 -55.83 27.11
CA LEU A 4 18.19 -57.07 26.78
C LEU A 4 17.29 -56.91 25.55
N PHE A 5 16.77 -55.71 25.29
CA PHE A 5 15.95 -55.43 24.09
C PHE A 5 16.81 -55.40 22.82
N ALA A 6 18.05 -54.91 22.92
CA ALA A 6 19.02 -54.95 21.81
C ALA A 6 19.51 -56.38 21.51
N LEU A 7 19.66 -57.24 22.53
CA LEU A 7 20.05 -58.64 22.33
C LEU A 7 18.91 -59.49 21.74
N LEU A 8 17.65 -59.20 22.09
CA LEU A 8 16.48 -59.90 21.50
C LEU A 8 16.20 -59.47 20.04
N LEU A 9 16.54 -58.24 19.66
CA LEU A 9 16.48 -57.75 18.27
C LEU A 9 17.65 -58.25 17.40
N MET A 10 18.80 -58.62 17.99
CA MET A 10 19.92 -59.26 17.28
C MET A 10 19.74 -60.78 17.10
N LEU A 11 18.80 -61.42 17.81
CA LEU A 11 18.53 -62.86 17.71
C LEU A 11 17.28 -63.21 16.87
N MET A 12 16.67 -62.20 16.24
CA MET A 12 15.52 -62.34 15.33
C MET A 12 15.83 -61.71 13.96
N SER A 13 16.92 -62.12 13.31
CA SER A 13 17.17 -61.83 11.89
C SER A 13 18.34 -62.65 11.32
N THR A 14 18.26 -63.97 11.45
CA THR A 14 18.98 -64.87 10.53
C THR A 14 18.06 -65.97 10.05
N ALA A 15 16.86 -65.60 9.58
CA ALA A 15 16.36 -66.30 8.41
C ALA A 15 17.24 -65.79 7.26
N ALA A 16 18.25 -66.58 6.89
CA ALA A 16 18.88 -66.40 5.60
C ALA A 16 17.72 -66.43 4.59
N ALA A 17 17.34 -65.27 4.07
CA ALA A 17 16.53 -65.21 2.87
C ALA A 17 17.34 -66.02 1.85
N VAL A 18 16.87 -67.22 1.52
CA VAL A 18 17.50 -68.05 0.51
C VAL A 18 17.36 -67.24 -0.77
N ALA A 19 18.43 -66.57 -1.16
CA ALA A 19 18.46 -65.81 -2.40
C ALA A 19 18.20 -66.79 -3.55
N GLU A 20 17.22 -66.47 -4.38
CA GLU A 20 16.85 -67.25 -5.56
C GLU A 20 18.11 -67.54 -6.39
N ARG A 21 18.42 -68.82 -6.62
CA ARG A 21 19.64 -69.16 -7.37
C ARG A 21 19.35 -69.10 -8.86
N ARG A 22 20.02 -68.18 -9.55
CA ARG A 22 19.80 -67.85 -10.97
C ARG A 22 21.08 -68.15 -11.77
N VAL A 23 20.98 -68.99 -12.80
CA VAL A 23 22.14 -69.39 -13.62
C VAL A 23 21.86 -69.05 -15.08
N ALA A 24 22.85 -68.50 -15.78
CA ALA A 24 22.74 -68.13 -17.20
C ALA A 24 23.91 -68.64 -18.04
N LEU A 25 23.61 -69.20 -19.21
CA LEU A 25 24.55 -69.49 -20.27
C LEU A 25 24.31 -68.54 -21.43
N ILE A 26 25.37 -67.85 -21.86
CA ILE A 26 25.36 -66.94 -22.99
C ILE A 26 26.28 -67.52 -24.07
N LEU A 27 25.71 -67.75 -25.25
CA LEU A 27 26.39 -68.23 -26.43
C LEU A 27 26.37 -67.11 -27.48
N ALA A 28 27.53 -66.64 -27.90
CA ALA A 28 27.64 -65.52 -28.83
C ALA A 28 28.66 -65.82 -29.94
N ASP A 29 28.19 -65.93 -31.18
CA ASP A 29 29.00 -66.33 -32.32
C ASP A 29 28.91 -65.27 -33.43
N ASP A 30 30.05 -64.69 -33.81
CA ASP A 30 30.19 -63.70 -34.89
C ASP A 30 31.28 -64.05 -35.93
N ASP A 31 32.33 -64.80 -35.54
CA ASP A 31 33.48 -65.20 -36.36
C ASP A 31 33.24 -66.53 -37.11
N TYR A 32 32.22 -66.54 -37.96
CA TYR A 32 31.86 -67.70 -38.78
C TYR A 32 32.88 -68.00 -39.87
N ARG A 33 33.29 -69.26 -39.99
CA ARG A 33 34.38 -69.67 -40.92
C ARG A 33 33.92 -69.99 -42.34
N LEU A 34 32.71 -70.54 -42.47
CA LEU A 34 32.18 -71.13 -43.71
C LEU A 34 30.87 -70.47 -44.18
N ILE A 35 30.33 -69.55 -43.37
CA ILE A 35 29.10 -68.78 -43.62
C ILE A 35 29.33 -67.31 -43.26
N ARG A 36 28.39 -66.42 -43.58
CA ARG A 36 28.57 -64.96 -43.42
C ARG A 36 28.78 -64.55 -41.94
N PRO A 37 29.84 -63.80 -41.59
CA PRO A 37 30.04 -63.28 -40.24
C PRO A 37 29.03 -62.17 -39.89
N LEU A 38 28.81 -61.94 -38.59
CA LEU A 38 27.93 -60.91 -38.05
C LEU A 38 28.75 -59.83 -37.32
N ALA A 39 28.22 -58.62 -37.13
CA ALA A 39 29.00 -57.52 -36.53
C ALA A 39 28.84 -57.42 -35.00
N ASN A 40 27.64 -57.64 -34.47
CA ASN A 40 27.31 -57.38 -33.07
C ASN A 40 27.17 -58.58 -32.10
N PRO A 41 27.10 -59.87 -32.49
CA PRO A 41 26.77 -60.93 -31.52
C PRO A 41 27.63 -61.04 -30.27
N VAL A 42 28.96 -60.86 -30.36
CA VAL A 42 29.83 -60.86 -29.18
C VAL A 42 29.57 -59.65 -28.29
N HIS A 43 29.40 -58.46 -28.86
CA HIS A 43 29.01 -57.26 -28.11
C HIS A 43 27.64 -57.44 -27.42
N ASP A 44 26.68 -58.03 -28.13
CA ASP A 44 25.36 -58.35 -27.60
C ASP A 44 25.46 -59.33 -26.41
N GLY A 45 26.30 -60.36 -26.53
CA GLY A 45 26.58 -61.33 -25.47
C GLY A 45 27.25 -60.70 -24.24
N GLU A 46 28.22 -59.81 -24.45
CA GLU A 46 28.90 -59.08 -23.36
C GLU A 46 27.94 -58.13 -22.63
N ALA A 47 27.12 -57.38 -23.36
CA ALA A 47 26.10 -56.49 -22.80
C ALA A 47 25.07 -57.27 -21.97
N MET A 48 24.61 -58.42 -22.49
CA MET A 48 23.68 -59.29 -21.78
C MET A 48 24.33 -59.92 -20.54
N ALA A 49 25.60 -60.31 -20.62
CA ALA A 49 26.35 -60.84 -19.47
C ALA A 49 26.45 -59.81 -18.35
N ALA A 50 26.74 -58.55 -18.68
CA ALA A 50 26.80 -57.47 -17.72
C ALA A 50 25.43 -57.19 -17.09
N ALA A 51 24.36 -57.19 -17.88
CA ALA A 51 22.99 -56.99 -17.40
C ALA A 51 22.55 -58.11 -16.43
N LEU A 52 22.76 -59.37 -16.81
CA LEU A 52 22.36 -60.52 -15.97
C LEU A 52 23.17 -60.63 -14.68
N LYS A 53 24.47 -60.31 -14.70
CA LYS A 53 25.29 -60.24 -13.47
C LYS A 53 24.73 -59.20 -12.48
N LYS A 54 24.28 -58.03 -12.96
CA LYS A 54 23.63 -57.01 -12.11
C LYS A 54 22.32 -57.51 -11.50
N LEU A 55 21.63 -58.43 -12.17
CA LEU A 55 20.37 -59.04 -11.72
C LEU A 55 20.58 -60.32 -10.88
N GLY A 56 21.83 -60.60 -10.48
CA GLY A 56 22.17 -61.70 -9.57
C GLY A 56 22.32 -63.07 -10.23
N PHE A 57 22.47 -63.15 -11.56
CA PHE A 57 22.74 -64.41 -12.24
C PHE A 57 24.22 -64.82 -12.13
N GLU A 58 24.46 -66.12 -11.90
CA GLU A 58 25.72 -66.80 -12.18
C GLU A 58 25.84 -66.95 -13.71
N VAL A 59 26.64 -66.11 -14.36
CA VAL A 59 26.72 -66.03 -15.84
C VAL A 59 27.99 -66.69 -16.38
N VAL A 60 27.82 -67.63 -17.31
CA VAL A 60 28.87 -68.18 -18.18
C VAL A 60 28.70 -67.62 -19.59
N LEU A 61 29.73 -66.95 -20.11
CA LEU A 61 29.77 -66.40 -21.47
C LEU A 61 30.77 -67.21 -22.31
N GLU A 62 30.30 -67.79 -23.39
CA GLU A 62 31.10 -68.54 -24.36
C GLU A 62 30.98 -67.88 -25.74
N THR A 63 32.10 -67.43 -26.28
CA THR A 63 32.16 -66.75 -27.58
C THR A 63 32.86 -67.59 -28.64
N ASN A 64 32.37 -67.52 -29.87
CA ASN A 64 32.96 -68.10 -31.08
C ASN A 64 33.34 -69.58 -30.90
N ARG A 65 32.37 -70.41 -30.48
CA ARG A 65 32.60 -71.82 -30.14
C ARG A 65 32.13 -72.75 -31.24
N ALA A 66 32.97 -73.75 -31.54
CA ALA A 66 32.59 -74.87 -32.39
C ALA A 66 31.52 -75.76 -31.71
N LEU A 67 30.73 -76.51 -32.48
CA LEU A 67 29.60 -77.32 -31.97
C LEU A 67 29.97 -78.17 -30.76
N ARG A 68 31.11 -78.86 -30.81
CA ARG A 68 31.60 -79.71 -29.71
C ARG A 68 31.79 -78.93 -28.40
N ARG A 69 32.23 -77.68 -28.48
CA ARG A 69 32.44 -76.80 -27.32
C ARG A 69 31.12 -76.20 -26.86
N MET A 70 30.20 -75.84 -27.76
CA MET A 70 28.86 -75.41 -27.39
C MET A 70 28.08 -76.51 -26.65
N ARG A 71 28.11 -77.76 -27.13
CA ARG A 71 27.49 -78.90 -26.42
C ARG A 71 28.11 -79.14 -25.05
N ARG A 72 29.44 -79.01 -24.92
CA ARG A 72 30.10 -79.09 -23.60
C ARG A 72 29.63 -77.96 -22.67
N ALA A 73 29.54 -76.73 -23.17
CA ALA A 73 29.04 -75.61 -22.38
C ALA A 73 27.57 -75.81 -21.95
N LEU A 74 26.73 -76.43 -22.78
CA LEU A 74 25.38 -76.85 -22.42
C LEU A 74 25.37 -77.96 -21.35
N ASP A 75 26.25 -78.95 -21.46
CA ASP A 75 26.39 -80.01 -20.45
C ASP A 75 26.89 -79.47 -19.11
N ASP A 76 27.86 -78.56 -19.13
CA ASP A 76 28.38 -77.89 -17.93
C ASP A 76 27.28 -77.01 -17.30
N PHE A 77 26.58 -76.22 -18.12
CA PHE A 77 25.40 -75.46 -17.68
C PHE A 77 24.32 -76.36 -17.08
N ARG A 78 24.08 -77.55 -17.64
CA ARG A 78 23.12 -78.52 -17.10
C ARG A 78 23.48 -78.96 -15.68
N GLN A 79 24.78 -79.12 -15.40
CA GLN A 79 25.26 -79.51 -14.08
C GLN A 79 25.18 -78.33 -13.10
N ASP A 80 25.63 -77.15 -13.54
CA ASP A 80 25.70 -75.94 -12.72
C ASP A 80 24.31 -75.40 -12.36
N ALA A 81 23.37 -75.47 -13.30
CA ALA A 81 21.99 -75.03 -13.14
C ALA A 81 21.09 -76.06 -12.44
N LYS A 82 21.60 -77.24 -12.07
CA LYS A 82 20.79 -78.28 -11.43
C LYS A 82 20.23 -77.79 -10.09
N GLY A 83 18.91 -77.68 -10.01
CA GLY A 83 18.22 -77.17 -8.81
C GLY A 83 18.23 -75.65 -8.68
N ALA A 84 18.65 -74.92 -9.73
CA ALA A 84 18.46 -73.48 -9.81
C ALA A 84 16.96 -73.14 -9.86
N ASP A 85 16.59 -71.99 -9.34
CA ASP A 85 15.22 -71.49 -9.44
C ASP A 85 14.95 -70.94 -10.84
N VAL A 86 15.96 -70.33 -11.47
CA VAL A 86 15.91 -69.78 -12.84
C VAL A 86 17.13 -70.25 -13.65
N ALA A 87 16.87 -70.80 -14.83
CA ALA A 87 17.88 -71.10 -15.83
C ALA A 87 17.62 -70.25 -17.09
N LEU A 88 18.61 -69.47 -17.52
CA LEU A 88 18.51 -68.65 -18.72
C LEU A 88 19.56 -69.07 -19.76
N VAL A 89 19.13 -69.27 -21.01
CA VAL A 89 20.03 -69.36 -22.16
C VAL A 89 19.79 -68.17 -23.07
N TYR A 90 20.85 -67.42 -23.35
CA TYR A 90 20.85 -66.37 -24.36
C TYR A 90 21.75 -66.79 -25.52
N PHE A 91 21.23 -66.71 -26.74
CA PHE A 91 22.02 -66.95 -27.94
C PHE A 91 21.94 -65.74 -28.87
N SER A 92 23.10 -65.24 -29.31
CA SER A 92 23.22 -64.26 -30.40
C SER A 92 24.12 -64.83 -31.49
N GLY A 93 23.64 -64.84 -32.73
CA GLY A 93 24.31 -65.51 -33.85
C GLY A 93 23.33 -65.83 -34.98
N HIS A 94 23.66 -66.81 -35.83
CA HIS A 94 22.77 -67.30 -36.87
C HIS A 94 21.87 -68.44 -36.36
N GLY A 95 20.57 -68.34 -36.66
CA GLY A 95 19.57 -69.38 -36.47
C GLY A 95 18.86 -69.70 -37.79
N VAL A 96 18.57 -70.97 -38.01
CA VAL A 96 17.89 -71.47 -39.23
C VAL A 96 16.85 -72.52 -38.88
N GLU A 97 15.81 -72.62 -39.69
CA GLU A 97 14.83 -73.71 -39.65
C GLU A 97 15.18 -74.73 -40.74
N ILE A 98 15.46 -75.98 -40.35
CA ILE A 98 15.75 -77.09 -41.28
C ILE A 98 14.61 -78.10 -41.21
N SER A 99 13.83 -78.21 -42.29
CA SER A 99 12.69 -79.15 -42.38
C SER A 99 11.69 -79.09 -41.21
N GLY A 100 11.49 -77.90 -40.62
CA GLY A 100 10.63 -77.69 -39.45
C GLY A 100 11.37 -77.66 -38.10
N ASP A 101 12.66 -78.00 -38.06
CA ASP A 101 13.46 -78.01 -36.84
C ASP A 101 14.32 -76.75 -36.73
N ASN A 102 14.12 -75.99 -35.65
CA ASN A 102 14.94 -74.82 -35.35
C ASN A 102 16.33 -75.22 -34.87
N ARG A 103 17.37 -74.65 -35.48
CA ARG A 103 18.77 -74.92 -35.14
C ARG A 103 19.59 -73.64 -35.01
N LEU A 104 20.50 -73.64 -34.05
CA LEU A 104 21.47 -72.58 -33.80
C LEU A 104 22.79 -72.96 -34.50
N LEU A 105 23.44 -72.00 -35.15
CA LEU A 105 24.67 -72.25 -35.92
C LEU A 105 25.92 -71.84 -35.12
N PRO A 106 26.81 -72.81 -34.82
CA PRO A 106 28.16 -72.57 -34.31
C PRO A 106 29.09 -71.94 -35.36
N VAL A 107 30.25 -71.43 -34.96
CA VAL A 107 31.25 -70.85 -35.90
C VAL A 107 31.83 -71.84 -36.92
N ASP A 108 31.72 -73.15 -36.65
CA ASP A 108 32.13 -74.24 -37.56
C ASP A 108 30.97 -74.87 -38.34
N ALA A 109 29.79 -74.23 -38.37
CA ALA A 109 28.66 -74.66 -39.17
C ALA A 109 29.04 -74.77 -40.67
N ASP A 110 28.83 -75.95 -41.24
CA ASP A 110 29.22 -76.29 -42.61
C ASP A 110 27.97 -76.40 -43.51
N ALA A 111 27.81 -75.44 -44.41
CA ALA A 111 26.70 -75.38 -45.36
C ALA A 111 26.93 -76.19 -46.66
N SER A 112 28.01 -76.99 -46.74
CA SER A 112 28.38 -77.73 -47.95
C SER A 112 27.38 -78.81 -48.36
N SER A 113 26.61 -79.36 -47.42
CA SER A 113 25.50 -80.28 -47.67
C SER A 113 24.50 -80.25 -46.51
N LEU A 114 23.27 -80.73 -46.72
CA LEU A 114 22.26 -80.82 -45.65
C LEU A 114 22.75 -81.71 -44.49
N ASP A 115 23.37 -82.86 -44.77
CA ASP A 115 23.91 -83.77 -43.76
C ASP A 115 25.08 -83.13 -42.97
N ALA A 116 25.95 -82.35 -43.63
CA ALA A 116 27.02 -81.61 -42.97
C ALA A 116 26.46 -80.50 -42.06
N LEU A 117 25.49 -79.72 -42.56
CA LEU A 117 24.85 -78.64 -41.79
C LEU A 117 24.07 -79.21 -40.61
N GLU A 118 23.40 -80.35 -40.78
CA GLU A 118 22.70 -81.03 -39.70
C GLU A 118 23.66 -81.55 -38.63
N LYS A 119 24.84 -82.06 -39.01
CA LYS A 119 25.88 -82.55 -38.08
C LYS A 119 26.69 -81.45 -37.41
N THR A 120 26.71 -80.26 -37.99
CA THR A 120 27.49 -79.09 -37.51
C THR A 120 26.63 -77.97 -36.93
N SER A 121 25.32 -78.20 -36.77
CA SER A 121 24.38 -77.29 -36.10
C SER A 121 23.92 -77.85 -34.74
N LEU A 122 23.48 -76.97 -33.86
CA LEU A 122 22.93 -77.31 -32.56
C LEU A 122 21.39 -77.23 -32.61
N PRO A 123 20.66 -78.35 -32.45
CA PRO A 123 19.21 -78.33 -32.37
C PRO A 123 18.74 -77.48 -31.18
N LEU A 124 17.78 -76.58 -31.42
CA LEU A 124 17.21 -75.76 -30.35
C LEU A 124 16.44 -76.62 -29.32
N GLU A 125 15.96 -77.79 -29.74
CA GLU A 125 15.40 -78.81 -28.85
C GLU A 125 16.39 -79.28 -27.78
N GLU A 126 17.68 -79.46 -28.11
CA GLU A 126 18.71 -79.83 -27.12
C GLU A 126 18.86 -78.73 -26.05
N VAL A 127 18.80 -77.45 -26.45
CA VAL A 127 18.86 -76.31 -25.54
C VAL A 127 17.60 -76.26 -24.66
N ARG A 128 16.42 -76.44 -25.26
CA ARG A 128 15.14 -76.49 -24.57
C ARG A 128 15.14 -77.58 -23.50
N ASP A 129 15.51 -78.80 -23.86
CA ASP A 129 15.48 -79.95 -22.97
C ASP A 129 16.50 -79.80 -21.83
N THR A 130 17.64 -79.16 -22.12
CA THR A 130 18.63 -78.80 -21.10
C THR A 130 18.03 -77.84 -20.08
N VAL A 131 17.43 -76.74 -20.53
CA VAL A 131 16.81 -75.73 -19.66
C VAL A 131 15.62 -76.29 -18.88
N ALA A 132 14.79 -77.12 -19.53
CA ALA A 132 13.63 -77.79 -18.92
C ALA A 132 14.04 -78.72 -17.77
N ALA A 133 15.20 -79.38 -17.88
CA ALA A 133 15.67 -80.36 -16.91
C ALA A 133 16.36 -79.73 -15.69
N THR A 134 16.71 -78.45 -15.73
CA THR A 134 17.61 -77.82 -14.74
C THR A 134 16.90 -76.99 -13.68
N ALA A 135 15.89 -76.20 -14.08
CA ALA A 135 15.30 -75.18 -13.22
C ALA A 135 13.76 -75.18 -13.25
N LYS A 136 13.18 -74.51 -12.25
CA LYS A 136 11.71 -74.35 -12.12
C LYS A 136 11.16 -73.35 -13.15
N VAL A 137 11.96 -72.35 -13.52
CA VAL A 137 11.66 -71.35 -14.55
C VAL A 137 12.78 -71.35 -15.59
N GLY A 138 12.44 -71.65 -16.84
CA GLY A 138 13.36 -71.61 -17.96
C GLY A 138 13.14 -70.39 -18.85
N LEU A 139 14.21 -69.67 -19.19
CA LEU A 139 14.17 -68.54 -20.12
C LEU A 139 15.12 -68.82 -21.29
N ILE A 140 14.61 -68.75 -22.51
CA ILE A 140 15.41 -68.91 -23.73
C ILE A 140 15.22 -67.67 -24.59
N MET A 141 16.27 -66.86 -24.70
CA MET A 141 16.26 -65.59 -25.42
C MET A 141 17.18 -65.70 -26.64
N LEU A 142 16.63 -65.51 -27.82
CA LEU A 142 17.29 -65.78 -29.09
C LEU A 142 17.34 -64.50 -29.92
N ASP A 143 18.51 -63.87 -29.95
CA ASP A 143 18.82 -62.79 -30.89
C ASP A 143 19.45 -63.34 -32.19
N ALA A 144 18.75 -64.29 -32.81
CA ALA A 144 19.32 -65.15 -33.84
C ALA A 144 18.62 -65.17 -35.19
N CYS A 145 17.70 -64.23 -35.44
CA CYS A 145 16.96 -64.17 -36.70
C CYS A 145 17.63 -63.26 -37.74
N ARG A 146 18.93 -63.40 -38.00
CA ARG A 146 19.63 -62.46 -38.91
C ARG A 146 19.60 -62.95 -40.36
N SER A 147 19.71 -61.97 -41.28
CA SER A 147 19.60 -62.10 -42.75
C SER A 147 20.18 -63.40 -43.31
N ASP A 148 19.52 -63.98 -44.33
CA ASP A 148 19.91 -65.23 -44.99
C ASP A 148 21.43 -65.50 -44.94
N PRO A 149 21.89 -66.40 -44.04
CA PRO A 149 23.30 -66.66 -43.74
C PRO A 149 24.08 -67.13 -44.97
N PHE A 150 23.35 -67.56 -45.99
CA PHE A 150 23.84 -68.22 -47.18
C PHE A 150 23.67 -67.36 -48.45
N SER A 151 23.15 -66.13 -48.32
CA SER A 151 23.02 -65.18 -49.44
C SER A 151 24.20 -64.21 -49.52
N GLY A 152 24.93 -64.22 -50.66
CA GLY A 152 25.99 -63.25 -50.96
C GLY A 152 26.74 -63.56 -52.27
N PRO A 153 27.33 -62.56 -52.97
CA PRO A 153 28.01 -62.77 -54.24
C PRO A 153 29.30 -63.58 -54.06
N VAL A 154 29.51 -64.58 -54.93
CA VAL A 154 30.79 -65.30 -55.07
C VAL A 154 31.83 -64.34 -55.65
N GLY A 155 32.68 -63.75 -54.81
CA GLY A 155 33.80 -62.94 -55.28
C GLY A 155 34.30 -61.91 -54.28
N ASP A 156 35.13 -62.37 -53.34
CA ASP A 156 36.50 -61.88 -53.05
C ASP A 156 36.83 -62.09 -51.56
N GLY A 157 37.67 -63.09 -51.31
CA GLY A 157 38.37 -63.26 -50.04
C GLY A 157 37.67 -64.09 -48.96
N ARG A 158 37.88 -65.43 -49.03
CA ARG A 158 37.68 -66.43 -47.98
C ARG A 158 36.23 -66.64 -47.47
N GLY A 159 35.59 -67.70 -48.00
CA GLY A 159 34.92 -68.67 -47.12
C GLY A 159 33.40 -68.62 -46.95
N ALA A 160 32.59 -68.15 -47.91
CA ALA A 160 31.15 -68.39 -47.87
C ALA A 160 30.74 -69.37 -48.98
N THR A 161 30.45 -70.63 -48.61
CA THR A 161 29.87 -71.63 -49.50
C THR A 161 28.40 -71.31 -49.73
N SER A 162 28.01 -70.98 -50.97
CA SER A 162 26.59 -70.87 -51.35
C SER A 162 25.92 -72.24 -51.23
N LEU A 163 24.72 -72.31 -50.64
CA LEU A 163 23.95 -73.55 -50.48
C LEU A 163 23.84 -74.32 -51.81
N VAL A 164 24.14 -75.63 -51.79
CA VAL A 164 23.84 -76.52 -52.92
C VAL A 164 22.31 -76.53 -53.12
N LYS A 165 21.84 -76.52 -54.38
CA LYS A 165 20.40 -76.36 -54.74
C LYS A 165 19.43 -77.24 -53.94
N ASP A 166 19.82 -78.46 -53.57
CA ASP A 166 18.98 -79.40 -52.81
C ASP A 166 18.78 -79.03 -51.33
N VAL A 167 19.60 -78.10 -50.80
CA VAL A 167 19.56 -77.62 -49.41
C VAL A 167 18.69 -76.35 -49.29
N ALA A 168 18.63 -75.52 -50.34
CA ALA A 168 17.91 -74.24 -50.33
C ALA A 168 16.38 -74.37 -50.21
N GLU A 169 15.77 -75.49 -50.65
CA GLU A 169 14.33 -75.71 -50.52
C GLU A 169 13.89 -76.11 -49.10
N LYS A 170 14.83 -76.61 -48.27
CA LYS A 170 14.54 -77.17 -46.94
C LYS A 170 15.06 -76.33 -45.77
N VAL A 171 15.86 -75.31 -46.04
CA VAL A 171 16.42 -74.40 -45.04
C VAL A 171 15.78 -73.03 -45.19
N ARG A 172 15.16 -72.51 -44.14
CA ARG A 172 14.61 -71.15 -44.09
C ARG A 172 15.45 -70.28 -43.16
N PRO A 173 15.86 -69.08 -43.58
CA PRO A 173 16.48 -68.10 -42.70
C PRO A 173 15.55 -67.72 -41.55
N GLY A 174 16.13 -67.52 -40.36
CA GLY A 174 15.36 -67.26 -39.15
C GLY A 174 14.83 -68.53 -38.50
N LEU A 175 14.10 -68.34 -37.40
CA LEU A 175 13.55 -69.43 -36.61
C LEU A 175 12.05 -69.56 -36.87
N GLY A 176 11.59 -70.79 -37.10
CA GLY A 176 10.19 -71.15 -37.23
C GLY A 176 9.46 -71.16 -35.89
N ARG A 177 8.16 -71.46 -35.93
CA ARG A 177 7.35 -71.60 -34.70
C ARG A 177 7.82 -72.78 -33.87
N ILE A 178 7.90 -72.58 -32.55
CA ILE A 178 8.17 -73.65 -31.57
C ILE A 178 6.84 -74.11 -30.96
N GLY A 179 6.73 -75.41 -30.65
CA GLY A 179 5.59 -75.96 -29.90
C GLY A 179 5.55 -75.47 -28.44
N ARG A 180 4.45 -75.77 -27.73
CA ARG A 180 4.33 -75.42 -26.30
C ARG A 180 5.37 -76.18 -25.47
N ALA A 181 6.09 -75.45 -24.61
CA ALA A 181 6.98 -76.01 -23.60
C ALA A 181 6.51 -75.58 -22.20
N GLU A 182 6.24 -76.56 -21.32
CA GLU A 182 5.86 -76.26 -19.93
C GLU A 182 7.05 -75.65 -19.18
N ASN A 183 6.79 -74.59 -18.40
CA ASN A 183 7.79 -73.92 -17.54
C ASN A 183 8.92 -73.19 -18.29
N ILE A 184 8.81 -73.00 -19.62
CA ILE A 184 9.78 -72.26 -20.42
C ILE A 184 9.12 -71.05 -21.11
N LEU A 185 9.84 -69.93 -21.16
CA LEU A 185 9.54 -68.79 -22.01
C LEU A 185 10.60 -68.67 -23.11
N PHE A 186 10.14 -68.49 -24.34
CA PHE A 186 10.96 -68.12 -25.48
C PHE A 186 10.74 -66.65 -25.85
N ALA A 187 11.82 -65.91 -26.05
CA ALA A 187 11.79 -64.56 -26.64
C ALA A 187 12.69 -64.53 -27.88
N PHE A 188 12.12 -64.16 -29.01
CA PHE A 188 12.80 -64.07 -30.31
C PHE A 188 12.90 -62.61 -30.73
N SER A 189 14.02 -62.23 -31.35
CA SER A 189 14.22 -60.86 -31.83
C SER A 189 13.31 -60.42 -32.97
N ALA A 190 12.66 -61.35 -33.67
CA ALA A 190 11.68 -61.09 -34.74
C ALA A 190 10.55 -62.14 -34.76
N ALA A 191 9.47 -61.88 -35.52
CA ALA A 191 8.36 -62.81 -35.70
C ALA A 191 8.77 -64.11 -36.43
N PRO A 192 8.01 -65.22 -36.27
CA PRO A 192 8.34 -66.49 -36.93
C PRO A 192 8.44 -66.33 -38.46
N GLY A 193 9.61 -66.67 -39.02
CA GLY A 193 9.90 -66.52 -40.45
C GLY A 193 10.31 -65.11 -40.90
N GLU A 194 10.44 -64.14 -39.99
CA GLU A 194 10.96 -62.79 -40.26
C GLU A 194 12.44 -62.63 -39.84
N THR A 195 13.10 -61.62 -40.40
CA THR A 195 14.50 -61.30 -40.09
C THR A 195 14.62 -60.10 -39.15
N ALA A 196 15.41 -60.25 -38.08
CA ALA A 196 15.85 -59.20 -37.17
C ALA A 196 17.01 -58.37 -37.75
N ALA A 197 17.05 -57.08 -37.42
CA ALA A 197 18.13 -56.19 -37.81
C ALA A 197 19.34 -56.30 -36.88
N ASP A 198 20.56 -56.27 -37.46
CA ASP A 198 21.83 -56.15 -36.72
C ASP A 198 21.92 -54.79 -35.98
N GLY A 199 21.19 -53.79 -36.49
CA GLY A 199 21.26 -52.40 -36.00
C GLY A 199 22.44 -51.63 -36.60
N THR A 200 22.49 -50.33 -36.34
CA THR A 200 23.60 -49.43 -36.73
C THR A 200 24.43 -48.96 -35.53
N GLY A 201 24.06 -49.40 -34.32
CA GLY A 201 24.73 -49.08 -33.06
C GLY A 201 25.72 -50.16 -32.62
N GLN A 202 26.16 -50.07 -31.35
CA GLN A 202 27.09 -51.06 -30.75
C GLN A 202 26.44 -52.41 -30.44
N ASN A 203 25.11 -52.46 -30.29
CA ASN A 203 24.33 -53.66 -30.01
C ASN A 203 23.11 -53.70 -30.94
N SER A 204 22.48 -54.86 -31.06
CA SER A 204 21.22 -55.03 -31.79
C SER A 204 20.07 -54.26 -31.13
N PRO A 205 19.01 -53.87 -31.87
CA PRO A 205 17.84 -53.22 -31.28
C PRO A 205 17.19 -54.07 -30.19
N PHE A 206 17.18 -55.40 -30.38
CA PHE A 206 16.60 -56.34 -29.43
C PHE A 206 17.44 -56.43 -28.14
N THR A 207 18.76 -56.56 -28.24
CA THR A 207 19.65 -56.58 -27.07
C THR A 207 19.70 -55.24 -26.35
N THR A 208 19.64 -54.13 -27.09
CA THR A 208 19.54 -52.77 -26.53
C THR A 208 18.28 -52.62 -25.69
N ALA A 209 17.12 -53.06 -26.21
CA ALA A 209 15.87 -53.03 -25.46
C ALA A 209 15.86 -54.01 -24.28
N LEU A 210 16.35 -55.25 -24.46
CA LEU A 210 16.43 -56.25 -23.39
C LEU A 210 17.28 -55.75 -22.22
N THR A 211 18.51 -55.30 -22.47
CA THR A 211 19.42 -54.85 -21.41
C THR A 211 18.92 -53.60 -20.69
N LYS A 212 18.11 -52.76 -21.37
CA LYS A 212 17.45 -51.60 -20.78
C LYS A 212 16.31 -51.99 -19.83
N TYR A 213 15.43 -52.91 -20.24
CA TYR A 213 14.19 -53.19 -19.49
C TYR A 213 14.23 -54.43 -18.61
N LEU A 214 15.17 -55.36 -18.80
CA LEU A 214 15.23 -56.60 -18.02
C LEU A 214 15.40 -56.34 -16.51
N GLY A 215 16.01 -55.22 -16.13
CA GLY A 215 16.15 -54.79 -14.74
C GLY A 215 15.04 -53.89 -14.23
N THR A 216 13.90 -53.78 -14.92
CA THR A 216 12.81 -52.90 -14.47
C THR A 216 12.15 -53.48 -13.22
N ASP A 217 12.35 -52.78 -12.11
CA ASP A 217 11.77 -53.13 -10.81
C ASP A 217 10.23 -53.24 -10.89
N GLY A 218 9.67 -54.32 -10.34
CA GLY A 218 8.22 -54.49 -10.19
C GLY A 218 7.44 -54.95 -11.43
N LEU A 219 8.10 -55.22 -12.57
CA LEU A 219 7.46 -55.80 -13.75
C LEU A 219 7.68 -57.31 -13.86
N GLU A 220 6.60 -58.04 -14.15
CA GLU A 220 6.71 -59.43 -14.57
C GLU A 220 7.47 -59.49 -15.91
N ILE A 221 8.24 -60.55 -16.14
CA ILE A 221 9.00 -60.80 -17.35
C ILE A 221 8.16 -60.69 -18.63
N ARG A 222 6.87 -61.05 -18.58
CA ARG A 222 5.95 -60.88 -19.72
C ARG A 222 5.78 -59.40 -20.04
N SER A 223 5.51 -58.57 -19.04
CA SER A 223 5.38 -57.11 -19.20
C SER A 223 6.70 -56.46 -19.61
N VAL A 224 7.83 -56.93 -19.07
CA VAL A 224 9.16 -56.51 -19.52
C VAL A 224 9.34 -56.81 -21.00
N LEU A 225 8.96 -58.01 -21.46
CA LEU A 225 9.07 -58.38 -22.86
C LEU A 225 8.08 -57.62 -23.74
N THR A 226 6.92 -57.23 -23.22
CA THR A 226 6.02 -56.28 -23.90
C THR A 226 6.70 -54.93 -24.08
N LEU A 227 7.39 -54.40 -23.05
CA LEU A 227 8.18 -53.17 -23.19
C LEU A 227 9.29 -53.31 -24.23
N VAL A 228 10.00 -54.44 -24.23
CA VAL A 228 11.03 -54.75 -25.24
C VAL A 228 10.42 -54.81 -26.64
N GLN A 229 9.25 -55.41 -26.81
CA GLN A 229 8.53 -55.42 -28.09
C GLN A 229 8.24 -54.01 -28.58
N GLN A 230 7.64 -53.16 -27.72
CA GLN A 230 7.24 -51.81 -28.09
C GLN A 230 8.45 -50.89 -28.33
N GLU A 231 9.52 -51.01 -27.55
CA GLU A 231 10.74 -50.24 -27.77
C GLU A 231 11.44 -50.65 -29.06
N VAL A 232 11.54 -51.95 -29.37
CA VAL A 232 12.11 -52.40 -30.65
C VAL A 232 11.25 -51.93 -31.82
N TYR A 233 9.92 -51.91 -31.65
CA TYR A 233 9.01 -51.37 -32.65
C TYR A 233 9.21 -49.86 -32.86
N ASP A 234 9.32 -49.07 -31.79
CA ASP A 234 9.58 -47.62 -31.85
C ASP A 234 10.96 -47.31 -32.47
N LEU A 235 12.03 -47.95 -31.96
CA LEU A 235 13.41 -47.78 -32.46
C LEU A 235 13.57 -48.20 -33.93
N SER A 236 12.83 -49.23 -34.36
CA SER A 236 12.84 -49.68 -35.75
C SER A 236 11.89 -48.88 -36.66
N ARG A 237 11.16 -47.90 -36.11
CA ARG A 237 10.11 -47.14 -36.82
C ARG A 237 9.09 -48.06 -37.46
N GLY A 238 8.64 -49.06 -36.70
CA GLY A 238 7.62 -50.03 -37.06
C GLY A 238 8.09 -51.22 -37.91
N ARG A 239 9.40 -51.39 -38.16
CA ARG A 239 9.94 -52.40 -39.10
C ARG A 239 10.24 -53.77 -38.47
N GLN A 240 10.39 -53.85 -37.16
CA GLN A 240 10.72 -55.09 -36.45
C GLN A 240 9.84 -55.24 -35.21
N LEU A 241 9.22 -56.40 -35.05
CA LEU A 241 8.42 -56.73 -33.87
C LEU A 241 8.91 -58.06 -33.25
N PRO A 242 9.53 -58.04 -32.06
CA PRO A 242 9.94 -59.25 -31.35
C PRO A 242 8.76 -60.18 -31.04
N TYR A 243 9.00 -61.49 -31.04
CA TYR A 243 7.96 -62.50 -30.76
C TYR A 243 8.26 -63.21 -29.44
N VAL A 244 7.21 -63.48 -28.66
CA VAL A 244 7.33 -64.10 -27.33
C VAL A 244 6.33 -65.25 -27.22
N GLU A 245 6.81 -66.42 -26.85
CA GLU A 245 6.01 -67.62 -26.59
C GLU A 245 6.25 -68.02 -25.13
N SER A 246 5.21 -68.07 -24.29
CA SER A 246 5.39 -68.28 -22.85
C SER A 246 4.53 -69.40 -22.29
N GLY A 247 5.19 -70.46 -21.80
CA GLY A 247 4.60 -71.56 -21.04
C GLY A 247 4.81 -71.48 -19.53
N LEU A 248 5.20 -70.31 -18.99
CA LEU A 248 5.40 -70.12 -17.55
C LEU A 248 4.08 -70.22 -16.76
N PRO A 249 4.01 -71.05 -15.69
CA PRO A 249 2.78 -71.26 -14.90
C PRO A 249 2.56 -70.21 -13.81
N LYS A 250 3.56 -69.36 -13.50
CA LYS A 250 3.52 -68.34 -12.45
C LYS A 250 4.23 -67.07 -12.92
N LEU A 251 3.90 -65.95 -12.27
CA LEU A 251 4.56 -64.66 -12.49
C LEU A 251 6.05 -64.78 -12.15
N PHE A 252 6.92 -64.35 -13.06
CA PHE A 252 8.37 -64.28 -12.84
C PHE A 252 8.83 -62.83 -12.92
N PHE A 253 9.63 -62.37 -11.96
CA PHE A 253 10.16 -61.01 -11.90
C PHE A 253 11.68 -61.04 -11.99
N ALA A 254 12.24 -60.36 -12.99
CA ALA A 254 13.68 -60.28 -13.16
C ALA A 254 14.36 -59.36 -12.12
N ALA A 255 13.65 -58.37 -11.57
CA ALA A 255 14.14 -57.43 -10.55
C ALA A 255 13.14 -57.24 -9.38
N ALA A 256 13.57 -56.63 -8.27
CA ALA A 256 12.77 -56.46 -7.05
C ALA A 256 11.64 -55.41 -7.24
N ALA A 257 10.54 -55.50 -6.49
CA ALA A 257 9.39 -54.62 -6.69
C ALA A 257 9.52 -53.23 -6.02
N LYS A 258 9.22 -52.16 -6.76
CA LYS A 258 8.90 -50.81 -6.24
C LYS A 258 7.46 -50.41 -6.61
N GLU A 259 6.87 -49.51 -5.83
CA GLU A 259 5.42 -49.24 -5.82
C GLU A 259 4.85 -48.47 -7.04
N GLN A 260 5.65 -47.88 -7.95
CA GLN A 260 5.12 -47.16 -9.12
C GLN A 260 6.06 -47.18 -10.33
N LEU A 261 5.49 -47.49 -11.51
CA LEU A 261 6.19 -47.50 -12.81
C LEU A 261 6.36 -46.08 -13.37
N PRO A 262 7.50 -45.76 -14.01
CA PRO A 262 7.65 -44.47 -14.67
C PRO A 262 6.68 -44.32 -15.86
N GLU A 263 6.38 -43.06 -16.21
CA GLU A 263 5.26 -42.70 -17.10
C GLU A 263 5.47 -43.17 -18.55
N ARG A 264 6.73 -43.23 -19.01
CA ARG A 264 7.09 -43.73 -20.34
C ARG A 264 6.81 -45.22 -20.47
N GLU A 265 7.13 -46.02 -19.47
CA GLU A 265 6.87 -47.46 -19.43
C GLU A 265 5.37 -47.74 -19.36
N ARG A 266 4.62 -46.92 -18.61
CA ARG A 266 3.15 -46.97 -18.62
C ARG A 266 2.58 -46.65 -20.00
N LEU A 267 3.11 -45.63 -20.68
CA LEU A 267 2.70 -45.28 -22.04
C LEU A 267 2.98 -46.42 -23.02
N LEU A 268 4.17 -47.02 -22.98
CA LEU A 268 4.54 -48.15 -23.85
C LEU A 268 3.67 -49.39 -23.58
N LEU A 269 3.35 -49.69 -22.31
CA LEU A 269 2.41 -50.78 -21.99
C LEU A 269 1.00 -50.49 -22.53
N ALA A 270 0.52 -49.26 -22.38
CA ALA A 270 -0.80 -48.87 -22.88
C ALA A 270 -0.87 -48.81 -24.42
N MET A 271 0.24 -48.51 -25.11
CA MET A 271 0.33 -48.60 -26.58
C MET A 271 0.12 -50.03 -27.10
N ALA A 272 0.46 -51.05 -26.30
CA ALA A 272 0.27 -52.45 -26.65
C ALA A 272 -1.22 -52.85 -26.72
N ASP A 273 -2.09 -52.14 -25.99
CA ASP A 273 -3.54 -52.38 -25.93
C ASP A 273 -4.32 -51.64 -27.03
N VAL A 274 -3.66 -50.81 -27.85
CA VAL A 274 -4.27 -50.04 -28.96
C VAL A 274 -4.46 -50.91 -30.20
N THR A 275 -5.64 -50.83 -30.85
CA THR A 275 -5.93 -51.64 -32.06
C THR A 275 -5.08 -51.21 -33.27
N PRO A 276 -4.84 -52.12 -34.24
CA PRO A 276 -4.06 -51.80 -35.45
C PRO A 276 -4.60 -50.62 -36.26
N GLU A 277 -5.92 -50.43 -36.30
CA GLU A 277 -6.57 -49.34 -37.02
C GLU A 277 -6.31 -47.99 -36.35
N MET A 278 -6.43 -47.93 -35.02
CA MET A 278 -6.13 -46.73 -34.24
C MET A 278 -4.64 -46.37 -34.31
N ARG A 279 -3.77 -47.39 -34.38
CA ARG A 279 -2.33 -47.25 -34.55
C ARG A 279 -1.97 -46.59 -35.89
N GLY A 280 -2.55 -47.07 -36.98
CA GLY A 280 -2.33 -46.49 -38.32
C GLY A 280 -2.75 -45.02 -38.41
N GLU A 281 -3.83 -44.65 -37.73
CA GLU A 281 -4.29 -43.26 -37.69
C GLU A 281 -3.35 -42.34 -36.92
N VAL A 282 -2.83 -42.80 -35.76
CA VAL A 282 -1.83 -42.06 -34.97
C VAL A 282 -0.55 -41.84 -35.78
N GLU A 283 -0.09 -42.86 -36.51
CA GLU A 283 1.10 -42.79 -37.35
C GLU A 283 0.93 -41.80 -38.50
N GLN A 284 -0.23 -41.82 -39.17
CA GLN A 284 -0.52 -40.89 -40.25
C GLN A 284 -0.56 -39.44 -39.76
N VAL A 285 -1.28 -39.16 -38.67
CA VAL A 285 -1.40 -37.80 -38.13
C VAL A 285 -0.05 -37.28 -37.61
N ALA A 286 0.74 -38.12 -36.94
CA ALA A 286 2.08 -37.73 -36.50
C ALA A 286 3.01 -37.39 -37.67
N SER A 287 2.94 -38.17 -38.75
CA SER A 287 3.71 -37.92 -39.96
C SER A 287 3.28 -36.62 -40.65
N ASP A 288 1.98 -36.38 -40.78
CA ASP A 288 1.44 -35.17 -41.42
C ASP A 288 1.85 -33.90 -40.65
N ALA A 289 1.90 -33.98 -39.32
CA ALA A 289 2.25 -32.86 -38.44
C ALA A 289 3.76 -32.74 -38.11
N ASP A 290 4.60 -33.62 -38.68
CA ASP A 290 6.05 -33.71 -38.40
C ASP A 290 6.36 -33.71 -36.88
N MET A 291 5.73 -34.65 -36.16
CA MET A 291 5.86 -34.78 -34.72
C MET A 291 6.16 -36.22 -34.27
N PRO A 292 6.75 -36.40 -33.07
CA PRO A 292 6.91 -37.73 -32.49
C PRO A 292 5.55 -38.42 -32.30
N LEU A 293 5.56 -39.75 -32.29
CA LEU A 293 4.34 -40.56 -32.10
C LEU A 293 3.81 -40.51 -30.65
N ALA A 294 4.73 -40.46 -29.68
CA ALA A 294 4.41 -40.61 -28.26
C ALA A 294 3.39 -39.60 -27.70
N PRO A 295 3.41 -38.29 -28.06
CA PRO A 295 2.37 -37.34 -27.66
C PRO A 295 0.97 -37.71 -28.15
N LEU A 296 0.83 -38.24 -29.37
CA LEU A 296 -0.49 -38.65 -29.86
C LEU A 296 -1.00 -39.90 -29.14
N TYR A 297 -0.12 -40.86 -28.84
CA TYR A 297 -0.48 -42.00 -28.00
C TYR A 297 -0.87 -41.58 -26.58
N GLY A 298 -0.14 -40.66 -25.97
CA GLY A 298 -0.48 -40.13 -24.65
C GLY A 298 -1.85 -39.44 -24.63
N ALA A 299 -2.16 -38.68 -25.68
CA ALA A 299 -3.46 -38.02 -25.84
C ALA A 299 -4.59 -39.04 -26.08
N LEU A 300 -4.32 -40.08 -26.88
CA LEU A 300 -5.26 -41.15 -27.16
C LEU A 300 -5.66 -41.92 -25.89
N ILE A 301 -4.66 -42.25 -25.07
CA ILE A 301 -4.84 -43.03 -23.84
C ILE A 301 -5.53 -42.19 -22.75
N SER A 302 -5.15 -40.92 -22.60
CA SER A 302 -5.77 -40.02 -21.60
C SER A 302 -7.19 -39.60 -21.92
N SER A 303 -7.62 -39.68 -23.19
CA SER A 303 -8.95 -39.23 -23.62
C SER A 303 -10.03 -40.34 -23.64
N ASP A 304 -9.69 -41.57 -23.23
CA ASP A 304 -10.54 -42.78 -23.33
C ASP A 304 -11.27 -42.86 -24.68
N ALA A 305 -10.47 -42.81 -25.75
CA ALA A 305 -10.95 -42.73 -27.12
C ALA A 305 -11.50 -44.06 -27.67
N SER A 306 -11.61 -45.09 -26.83
CA SER A 306 -11.96 -46.47 -27.19
C SER A 306 -13.36 -46.63 -27.82
N HIS A 307 -14.23 -45.63 -27.65
CA HIS A 307 -15.62 -45.63 -28.14
C HIS A 307 -15.87 -44.73 -29.37
N LEU A 308 -14.85 -44.04 -29.89
CA LEU A 308 -15.02 -43.07 -30.97
C LEU A 308 -15.10 -43.74 -32.35
N SER A 309 -15.88 -43.14 -33.27
CA SER A 309 -15.82 -43.52 -34.69
C SER A 309 -14.47 -43.11 -35.30
N ALA A 310 -14.07 -43.77 -36.39
CA ALA A 310 -12.81 -43.48 -37.08
C ALA A 310 -12.66 -41.98 -37.42
N ASP A 311 -13.68 -41.35 -38.04
CA ASP A 311 -13.64 -39.92 -38.37
C ASP A 311 -13.49 -39.01 -37.14
N SER A 312 -14.16 -39.36 -36.03
CA SER A 312 -14.09 -38.58 -34.78
C SER A 312 -12.74 -38.74 -34.09
N LEU A 313 -12.15 -39.94 -34.18
CA LEU A 313 -10.82 -40.24 -33.67
C LEU A 313 -9.76 -39.46 -34.46
N SER A 314 -9.81 -39.49 -35.79
CA SER A 314 -8.93 -38.72 -36.67
C SER A 314 -8.99 -37.22 -36.37
N ALA A 315 -10.20 -36.67 -36.18
CA ALA A 315 -10.37 -35.26 -35.86
C ALA A 315 -9.74 -34.88 -34.51
N ARG A 316 -9.94 -35.70 -33.47
CA ARG A 316 -9.33 -35.47 -32.15
C ARG A 316 -7.81 -35.63 -32.15
N LEU A 317 -7.28 -36.60 -32.89
CA LEU A 317 -5.84 -36.79 -33.03
C LEU A 317 -5.19 -35.60 -33.76
N ARG A 318 -5.83 -35.05 -34.81
CA ARG A 318 -5.37 -33.82 -35.47
C ARG A 318 -5.45 -32.61 -34.55
N GLU A 319 -6.52 -32.45 -33.78
CA GLU A 319 -6.62 -31.39 -32.77
C GLU A 319 -5.50 -31.49 -31.72
N ALA A 320 -5.22 -32.70 -31.22
CA ALA A 320 -4.13 -32.94 -30.29
C ALA A 320 -2.74 -32.65 -30.92
N ALA A 321 -2.55 -33.01 -32.19
CA ALA A 321 -1.33 -32.71 -32.94
C ALA A 321 -1.12 -31.19 -33.08
N ASP A 322 -2.15 -30.47 -33.53
CA ASP A 322 -2.11 -29.02 -33.69
C ASP A 322 -1.83 -28.32 -32.36
N ALA A 323 -2.50 -28.75 -31.28
CA ALA A 323 -2.28 -28.22 -29.94
C ALA A 323 -0.84 -28.48 -29.46
N PHE A 324 -0.31 -29.69 -29.66
CA PHE A 324 1.06 -30.03 -29.30
C PHE A 324 2.08 -29.17 -30.06
N VAL A 325 1.94 -29.09 -31.39
CA VAL A 325 2.84 -28.30 -32.25
C VAL A 325 2.82 -26.84 -31.83
N LYS A 326 1.63 -26.29 -31.55
CA LYS A 326 1.47 -24.92 -31.06
C LYS A 326 2.14 -24.70 -29.72
N VAL A 327 1.85 -25.52 -28.71
CA VAL A 327 2.44 -25.40 -27.36
C VAL A 327 3.96 -25.52 -27.42
N ARG A 328 4.49 -26.50 -28.16
CA ARG A 328 5.95 -26.66 -28.36
C ARG A 328 6.56 -25.42 -29.05
N GLY A 329 5.87 -24.86 -30.05
CA GLY A 329 6.28 -23.63 -30.71
C GLY A 329 6.33 -22.44 -29.74
N GLU A 330 5.27 -22.24 -28.94
CA GLU A 330 5.19 -21.18 -27.94
C GLU A 330 6.27 -21.34 -26.86
N MET A 331 6.49 -22.54 -26.34
CA MET A 331 7.51 -22.82 -25.32
C MET A 331 8.93 -22.46 -25.77
N ARG A 332 9.24 -22.59 -27.07
CA ARG A 332 10.54 -22.16 -27.64
C ARG A 332 10.69 -20.64 -27.71
N THR A 333 9.58 -19.90 -27.75
CA THR A 333 9.59 -18.43 -27.82
C THR A 333 9.48 -17.77 -26.45
N LEU A 334 8.85 -18.44 -25.48
CA LEU A 334 8.59 -17.90 -24.15
C LEU A 334 9.79 -18.12 -23.22
N ALA A 335 10.78 -17.22 -23.31
CA ALA A 335 11.90 -17.17 -22.38
C ALA A 335 11.46 -16.74 -20.96
N SER A 336 12.25 -17.13 -19.96
CA SER A 336 12.20 -16.57 -18.61
C SER A 336 13.59 -16.10 -18.23
N ASP A 337 13.68 -14.95 -17.57
CA ASP A 337 14.94 -14.44 -17.00
C ASP A 337 15.36 -15.23 -15.75
N ASP A 338 14.44 -15.97 -15.13
CA ASP A 338 14.74 -16.87 -14.02
C ASP A 338 15.29 -18.21 -14.57
N PRO A 339 16.54 -18.58 -14.25
CA PRO A 339 17.16 -19.81 -14.76
C PRO A 339 16.45 -21.08 -14.33
N GLN A 340 15.80 -21.10 -13.16
CA GLN A 340 15.07 -22.27 -12.67
C GLN A 340 13.77 -22.45 -13.45
N VAL A 341 13.06 -21.34 -13.72
CA VAL A 341 11.84 -21.36 -14.54
C VAL A 341 12.16 -21.78 -15.98
N ALA A 342 13.27 -21.26 -16.54
CA ALA A 342 13.73 -21.65 -17.87
C ALA A 342 14.05 -23.14 -17.97
N GLU A 343 14.77 -23.68 -16.98
CA GLU A 343 15.10 -25.10 -16.92
C GLU A 343 13.85 -25.98 -16.72
N LEU A 344 12.90 -25.58 -15.86
CA LEU A 344 11.64 -26.30 -15.70
C LEU A 344 10.81 -26.31 -16.99
N ARG A 345 10.74 -25.19 -17.72
CA ARG A 345 10.06 -25.15 -19.02
C ARG A 345 10.73 -26.09 -20.03
N ARG A 346 12.07 -26.16 -20.05
CA ARG A 346 12.83 -27.11 -20.87
C ARG A 346 12.51 -28.57 -20.52
N GLN A 347 12.49 -28.91 -19.22
CA GLN A 347 12.11 -30.25 -18.75
C GLN A 347 10.66 -30.60 -19.09
N ALA A 348 9.75 -29.62 -19.03
CA ALA A 348 8.37 -29.82 -19.46
C ALA A 348 8.26 -30.09 -20.96
N GLU A 349 9.06 -29.41 -21.80
CA GLU A 349 9.12 -29.68 -23.26
C GLU A 349 9.59 -31.12 -23.52
N GLU A 350 10.59 -31.60 -22.79
CA GLU A 350 11.04 -32.99 -22.87
C GLU A 350 9.92 -33.97 -22.50
N GLN A 351 9.21 -33.74 -21.39
CA GLN A 351 8.08 -34.60 -20.98
C GLN A 351 6.94 -34.59 -22.00
N LEU A 352 6.61 -33.42 -22.57
CA LEU A 352 5.63 -33.31 -23.65
C LEU A 352 6.06 -34.15 -24.85
N SER A 353 7.33 -34.08 -25.27
CA SER A 353 7.85 -34.85 -26.41
C SER A 353 7.76 -36.37 -26.20
N LEU A 354 7.75 -36.82 -24.94
CA LEU A 354 7.59 -38.22 -24.55
C LEU A 354 6.12 -38.65 -24.38
N GLY A 355 5.16 -37.73 -24.51
CA GLY A 355 3.72 -37.98 -24.30
C GLY A 355 3.27 -37.98 -22.84
N ALA A 356 4.11 -37.52 -21.91
CA ALA A 356 3.84 -37.43 -20.48
C ALA A 356 3.18 -36.08 -20.13
N PHE A 357 1.91 -35.91 -20.53
CA PHE A 357 1.21 -34.61 -20.41
C PHE A 357 0.97 -34.18 -18.96
N ASP A 358 0.64 -35.12 -18.06
CA ASP A 358 0.41 -34.81 -16.65
C ASP A 358 1.73 -34.43 -15.96
N GLY A 359 2.81 -35.16 -16.27
CA GLY A 359 4.17 -34.81 -15.83
C GLY A 359 4.58 -33.41 -16.29
N ALA A 360 4.38 -33.09 -17.57
CA ALA A 360 4.69 -31.77 -18.12
C ALA A 360 3.88 -30.64 -17.47
N ARG A 361 2.56 -30.83 -17.28
CA ARG A 361 1.70 -29.84 -16.61
C ARG A 361 2.12 -29.60 -15.17
N ALA A 362 2.50 -30.65 -14.44
CA ALA A 362 2.99 -30.51 -13.07
C ALA A 362 4.31 -29.71 -13.00
N ILE A 363 5.21 -29.89 -13.98
CA ILE A 363 6.45 -29.11 -14.07
C ILE A 363 6.15 -27.64 -14.40
N LEU A 364 5.25 -27.38 -15.36
CA LEU A 364 4.84 -26.01 -15.71
C LEU A 364 4.14 -25.30 -14.54
N ALA A 365 3.34 -26.02 -13.74
CA ALA A 365 2.74 -25.47 -12.52
C ALA A 365 3.81 -25.04 -11.51
N LYS A 366 4.86 -25.86 -11.30
CA LYS A 366 6.01 -25.47 -10.45
C LYS A 366 6.71 -24.22 -10.96
N ALA A 367 6.90 -24.12 -12.28
CA ALA A 367 7.51 -22.94 -12.90
C ALA A 367 6.66 -21.68 -12.65
N ALA A 368 5.34 -21.77 -12.82
CA ALA A 368 4.42 -20.68 -12.53
C ALA A 368 4.37 -20.30 -11.03
N ASP A 369 4.49 -21.28 -10.14
CA ASP A 369 4.55 -21.04 -8.69
C ASP A 369 5.81 -20.26 -8.29
N ILE A 370 6.97 -20.55 -8.90
CA ILE A 370 8.21 -19.78 -8.68
C ILE A 370 8.01 -18.31 -9.09
N ASP A 371 7.47 -18.08 -10.29
CA ASP A 371 7.16 -16.72 -10.78
C ASP A 371 6.17 -16.00 -9.84
N ASN A 372 5.14 -16.71 -9.35
CA ASN A 372 4.16 -16.16 -8.42
C ASN A 372 4.79 -15.77 -7.07
N VAL A 373 5.61 -16.64 -6.49
CA VAL A 373 6.34 -16.36 -5.23
C VAL A 373 7.26 -15.17 -5.40
N SER A 374 8.05 -15.14 -6.49
CA SER A 374 8.95 -14.03 -6.82
C SER A 374 8.19 -12.72 -6.98
N ARG A 375 7.10 -12.72 -7.78
CA ARG A 375 6.24 -11.54 -7.97
C ARG A 375 5.65 -11.03 -6.66
N ASN A 376 5.15 -11.91 -5.79
CA ASN A 376 4.55 -11.50 -4.52
C ASN A 376 5.63 -10.96 -3.56
N ALA A 377 6.83 -11.55 -3.54
CA ALA A 377 7.96 -11.04 -2.79
C ALA A 377 8.41 -9.64 -3.30
N LEU A 378 8.44 -9.43 -4.62
CA LEU A 378 8.74 -8.15 -5.24
C LEU A 378 7.69 -7.09 -4.89
N LYS A 379 6.39 -7.42 -4.92
CA LYS A 379 5.32 -6.51 -4.49
C LYS A 379 5.46 -6.11 -3.02
N ALA A 380 5.70 -7.09 -2.15
CA ALA A 380 5.91 -6.82 -0.72
C ALA A 380 7.17 -5.96 -0.48
N ASN A 381 8.26 -6.23 -1.21
CA ASN A 381 9.48 -5.44 -1.13
C ASN A 381 9.26 -4.01 -1.65
N PHE A 382 8.57 -3.85 -2.78
CA PHE A 382 8.17 -2.55 -3.33
C PHE A 382 7.42 -1.73 -2.26
N VAL A 383 6.33 -2.26 -1.70
CA VAL A 383 5.55 -1.58 -0.64
C VAL A 383 6.44 -1.22 0.56
N ASN A 384 7.24 -2.17 1.05
CA ASN A 384 8.13 -1.92 2.19
C ASN A 384 9.16 -0.83 1.89
N ARG A 385 9.71 -0.77 0.68
CA ARG A 385 10.68 0.24 0.27
C ARG A 385 10.03 1.60 0.07
N THR A 386 8.86 1.66 -0.54
CA THR A 386 8.05 2.88 -0.67
C THR A 386 7.72 3.47 0.70
N LEU A 387 7.28 2.65 1.65
CA LEU A 387 6.97 3.11 3.02
C LEU A 387 8.22 3.48 3.83
N SER A 388 9.34 2.80 3.58
CA SER A 388 10.65 3.17 4.16
C SER A 388 11.15 4.51 3.62
N GLU A 389 10.93 4.80 2.33
CA GLU A 389 11.23 6.10 1.75
C GLU A 389 10.31 7.17 2.35
N ALA A 390 9.01 6.90 2.47
CA ALA A 390 8.06 7.81 3.10
C ALA A 390 8.47 8.14 4.55
N ALA A 391 8.94 7.16 5.32
CA ALA A 391 9.48 7.40 6.66
C ALA A 391 10.71 8.34 6.63
N THR A 392 11.59 8.16 5.65
CA THR A 392 12.80 8.98 5.49
C THR A 392 12.45 10.42 5.09
N ARG A 393 11.50 10.59 4.16
CA ARG A 393 10.95 11.89 3.74
C ARG A 393 10.27 12.61 4.90
N PHE A 394 9.54 11.90 5.75
CA PHE A 394 8.93 12.48 6.95
C PHE A 394 9.98 13.08 7.90
N LEU A 395 11.10 12.38 8.11
CA LEU A 395 12.21 12.89 8.92
C LEU A 395 12.91 14.08 8.26
N SER A 396 13.12 14.02 6.94
CA SER A 396 13.68 15.11 6.14
C SER A 396 12.83 16.39 6.25
N GLY A 397 11.50 16.27 6.11
CA GLY A 397 10.57 17.39 6.29
C GLY A 397 10.61 17.97 7.70
N GLY A 398 10.74 17.12 8.72
CA GLY A 398 10.93 17.54 10.11
C GLY A 398 12.23 18.33 10.32
N ALA A 399 13.33 17.87 9.72
CA ALA A 399 14.61 18.57 9.77
C ALA A 399 14.57 19.93 9.04
N ALA A 400 13.96 19.97 7.84
CA ALA A 400 13.77 21.22 7.10
C ALA A 400 12.92 22.23 7.89
N ARG A 401 11.87 21.77 8.56
CA ARG A 401 11.06 22.63 9.44
C ARG A 401 11.86 23.17 10.63
N ALA A 402 12.73 22.37 11.22
CA ALA A 402 13.61 22.80 12.31
C ALA A 402 14.63 23.85 11.84
N ASP A 403 15.03 23.80 10.56
CA ASP A 403 15.87 24.81 9.89
C ASP A 403 15.05 26.01 9.36
N LEU A 404 13.75 26.07 9.66
CA LEU A 404 12.81 27.10 9.18
C LEU A 404 12.64 27.14 7.65
N ASP A 405 13.11 26.13 6.91
CA ASP A 405 12.86 25.95 5.48
C ASP A 405 11.49 25.27 5.27
N TYR A 406 10.43 26.07 5.39
CA TYR A 406 9.06 25.58 5.27
C TYR A 406 8.72 25.09 3.86
N ALA A 407 9.37 25.63 2.82
CA ALA A 407 9.10 25.21 1.44
C ALA A 407 9.59 23.77 1.21
N THR A 408 10.82 23.46 1.65
CA THR A 408 11.35 22.09 1.59
C THR A 408 10.57 21.15 2.50
N ALA A 409 10.20 21.59 3.71
CA ALA A 409 9.40 20.78 4.64
C ALA A 409 8.06 20.37 4.03
N ILE A 410 7.33 21.32 3.43
CA ILE A 410 6.06 21.06 2.73
C ILE A 410 6.27 20.03 1.62
N LYS A 411 7.26 20.24 0.74
CA LYS A 411 7.55 19.33 -0.37
C LYS A 411 7.86 17.90 0.08
N ASP A 412 8.65 17.75 1.14
CA ASP A 412 8.96 16.42 1.68
C ASP A 412 7.72 15.75 2.27
N TYR A 413 6.88 16.47 3.05
CA TYR A 413 5.64 15.90 3.58
C TYR A 413 4.60 15.58 2.50
N GLU A 414 4.50 16.37 1.43
CA GLU A 414 3.67 16.03 0.26
C GLU A 414 4.16 14.74 -0.42
N SER A 415 5.48 14.59 -0.53
CA SER A 415 6.09 13.37 -1.06
C SER A 415 5.77 12.15 -0.19
N VAL A 416 5.70 12.31 1.13
CA VAL A 416 5.21 11.25 2.04
C VAL A 416 3.81 10.80 1.62
N LEU A 417 2.85 11.73 1.50
CA LEU A 417 1.47 11.38 1.15
C LEU A 417 1.35 10.74 -0.24
N ALA A 418 2.15 11.18 -1.21
CA ALA A 418 2.23 10.55 -2.53
C ALA A 418 2.70 9.10 -2.45
N LEU A 419 3.77 8.83 -1.69
CA LEU A 419 4.31 7.48 -1.47
C LEU A 419 3.31 6.56 -0.75
N TYR A 420 2.52 7.09 0.20
CA TYR A 420 1.41 6.34 0.81
C TYR A 420 0.31 5.98 -0.21
N GLY A 421 0.05 6.86 -1.19
CA GLY A 421 -0.83 6.56 -2.33
C GLY A 421 -0.28 5.48 -3.26
N GLU A 422 1.01 5.53 -3.57
CA GLU A 422 1.72 4.55 -4.42
C GLU A 422 1.81 3.15 -3.79
N ALA A 423 1.92 3.08 -2.47
CA ALA A 423 1.90 1.81 -1.73
C ALA A 423 0.57 1.03 -1.87
N GLY A 424 -0.45 1.63 -2.51
CA GLY A 424 -1.61 0.93 -3.05
C GLY A 424 -2.46 0.19 -2.01
N GLN A 425 -3.03 0.91 -1.05
CA GLN A 425 -4.00 0.47 -0.01
C GLN A 425 -3.99 -1.02 0.41
N THR A 426 -2.83 -1.66 0.48
CA THR A 426 -2.65 -2.82 1.35
C THR A 426 -2.85 -2.28 2.76
N GLY A 427 -3.85 -2.78 3.48
CA GLY A 427 -4.26 -2.22 4.77
C GLY A 427 -3.06 -1.78 5.62
N LEU A 428 -2.96 -0.48 5.89
CA LEU A 428 -1.84 0.09 6.62
C LEU A 428 -1.78 -0.53 8.01
N THR A 429 -0.55 -0.80 8.49
CA THR A 429 -0.37 -1.07 9.91
C THR A 429 -0.73 0.17 10.74
N LEU A 430 -0.96 -0.02 12.04
CA LEU A 430 -1.34 1.09 12.91
C LEU A 430 -0.29 2.22 12.89
N ASP A 431 1.00 1.90 13.00
CA ASP A 431 2.11 2.87 12.93
C ASP A 431 2.15 3.63 11.59
N GLN A 432 1.87 2.93 10.49
CA GLN A 432 1.85 3.54 9.16
C GLN A 432 0.70 4.54 9.03
N ALA A 433 -0.49 4.18 9.52
CA ALA A 433 -1.64 5.09 9.56
C ALA A 433 -1.36 6.29 10.48
N ASP A 434 -0.76 6.08 11.65
CA ASP A 434 -0.40 7.15 12.59
C ASP A 434 0.60 8.12 11.96
N ARG A 435 1.59 7.63 11.20
CA ARG A 435 2.53 8.50 10.48
C ARG A 435 1.85 9.28 9.35
N GLN A 436 0.87 8.69 8.65
CA GLN A 436 0.07 9.41 7.65
C GLN A 436 -0.75 10.54 8.29
N ILE A 437 -1.41 10.25 9.42
CA ILE A 437 -2.16 11.24 10.22
C ILE A 437 -1.25 12.37 10.69
N ARG A 438 -0.07 12.06 11.26
CA ARG A 438 0.93 13.07 11.66
C ARG A 438 1.39 13.92 10.48
N THR A 439 1.60 13.31 9.31
CA THR A 439 2.00 14.04 8.09
C THR A 439 0.94 15.04 7.66
N LEU A 440 -0.33 14.66 7.67
CA LEU A 440 -1.45 15.54 7.36
C LEU A 440 -1.57 16.70 8.35
N ASP A 441 -1.40 16.42 9.65
CA ASP A 441 -1.41 17.46 10.68
C ASP A 441 -0.26 18.46 10.50
N GLU A 442 0.95 17.98 10.18
CA GLU A 442 2.10 18.85 9.93
C GLU A 442 1.96 19.68 8.66
N LEU A 443 1.45 19.12 7.57
CA LEU A 443 1.12 19.87 6.36
C LEU A 443 0.08 20.94 6.62
N GLY A 444 -1.00 20.62 7.35
CA GLY A 444 -2.03 21.59 7.69
C GLY A 444 -1.45 22.78 8.47
N LYS A 445 -0.61 22.53 9.48
CA LYS A 445 0.08 23.58 10.25
C LYS A 445 1.01 24.42 9.39
N LEU A 446 1.85 23.79 8.56
CA LEU A 446 2.80 24.49 7.70
C LEU A 446 2.09 25.34 6.64
N TYR A 447 1.04 24.82 6.02
CA TYR A 447 0.24 25.58 5.07
C TYR A 447 -0.45 26.78 5.70
N THR A 448 -0.94 26.62 6.94
CA THR A 448 -1.50 27.74 7.72
C THR A 448 -0.44 28.80 7.97
N LEU A 449 0.77 28.39 8.37
CA LEU A 449 1.87 29.30 8.69
C LEU A 449 2.31 30.13 7.47
N VAL A 450 2.35 29.54 6.28
CA VAL A 450 2.72 30.26 5.05
C VAL A 450 1.53 30.98 4.39
N GLY A 451 0.36 31.01 5.05
CA GLY A 451 -0.84 31.72 4.57
C GLY A 451 -1.60 31.02 3.43
N ASN A 452 -1.30 29.76 3.12
CA ASN A 452 -2.01 28.98 2.10
C ASN A 452 -3.20 28.24 2.73
N THR A 453 -4.28 28.98 3.00
CA THR A 453 -5.48 28.47 3.68
C THR A 453 -6.18 27.36 2.89
N ASP A 454 -6.15 27.40 1.56
CA ASP A 454 -6.77 26.36 0.71
C ASP A 454 -6.06 25.00 0.85
N ALA A 455 -4.73 24.99 0.81
CA ALA A 455 -3.95 23.78 1.00
C ALA A 455 -4.05 23.27 2.45
N ALA A 456 -4.05 24.18 3.43
CA ALA A 456 -4.28 23.83 4.83
C ALA A 456 -5.65 23.18 5.02
N GLY A 457 -6.70 23.71 4.38
CA GLY A 457 -8.06 23.18 4.43
C GLY A 457 -8.14 21.77 3.86
N ARG A 458 -7.49 21.51 2.72
CA ARG A 458 -7.41 20.15 2.15
C ARG A 458 -6.67 19.18 3.08
N ALA A 459 -5.55 19.60 3.67
CA ALA A 459 -4.77 18.76 4.58
C ALA A 459 -5.55 18.41 5.85
N PHE A 460 -6.21 19.38 6.48
CA PHE A 460 -7.03 19.12 7.68
C PHE A 460 -8.33 18.37 7.36
N ALA A 461 -8.96 18.58 6.20
CA ALA A 461 -10.11 17.77 5.79
C ALA A 461 -9.70 16.29 5.59
N ALA A 462 -8.55 16.04 4.95
CA ALA A 462 -8.02 14.69 4.83
C ALA A 462 -7.63 14.10 6.20
N LEU A 463 -7.11 14.91 7.13
CA LEU A 463 -6.84 14.50 8.51
C LEU A 463 -8.11 14.04 9.22
N VAL A 464 -9.19 14.83 9.13
CA VAL A 464 -10.52 14.51 9.67
C VAL A 464 -11.01 13.17 9.13
N SER A 465 -10.99 12.96 7.81
CA SER A 465 -11.44 11.69 7.21
C SER A 465 -10.60 10.48 7.64
N ASN A 466 -9.28 10.64 7.80
CA ASN A 466 -8.42 9.55 8.28
C ASN A 466 -8.67 9.22 9.76
N LEU A 467 -8.87 10.23 10.59
CA LEU A 467 -9.17 10.07 12.01
C LEU A 467 -10.58 9.52 12.24
N GLU A 468 -11.56 9.84 11.38
CA GLU A 468 -12.90 9.23 11.42
C GLU A 468 -12.80 7.71 11.24
N LEU A 469 -12.18 7.26 10.15
CA LEU A 469 -11.95 5.84 9.87
C LEU A 469 -11.17 5.13 10.98
N ARG A 470 -10.21 5.83 11.59
CA ARG A 470 -9.42 5.32 12.70
C ARG A 470 -10.24 5.18 13.97
N SER A 471 -11.02 6.20 14.32
CA SER A 471 -11.88 6.23 15.52
C SER A 471 -12.98 5.17 15.49
N ALA A 472 -13.42 4.76 14.31
CA ALA A 472 -14.40 3.67 14.13
C ALA A 472 -13.81 2.27 14.39
N ARG A 473 -12.49 2.11 14.28
CA ARG A 473 -11.80 0.82 14.44
C ARG A 473 -11.16 0.63 15.81
N GLU A 474 -10.93 1.72 16.54
CA GLU A 474 -10.23 1.71 17.82
C GLU A 474 -11.08 2.17 18.98
N THR A 475 -10.80 1.60 20.14
CA THR A 475 -11.47 1.94 21.40
C THR A 475 -10.71 2.96 22.23
N ASP A 476 -9.48 3.33 21.84
CA ASP A 476 -8.67 4.31 22.56
C ASP A 476 -9.34 5.70 22.52
N PRO A 477 -9.75 6.25 23.68
CA PRO A 477 -10.40 7.56 23.74
C PRO A 477 -9.53 8.71 23.23
N SER A 478 -8.20 8.58 23.24
CA SER A 478 -7.28 9.61 22.72
C SER A 478 -7.43 9.83 21.21
N VAL A 479 -7.74 8.78 20.45
CA VAL A 479 -8.00 8.87 19.00
C VAL A 479 -9.28 9.67 18.74
N LYS A 480 -10.32 9.46 19.55
CA LYS A 480 -11.57 10.22 19.45
C LYS A 480 -11.34 11.69 19.81
N ARG A 481 -10.48 11.97 20.79
CA ARG A 481 -10.06 13.33 21.12
C ARG A 481 -9.31 13.97 19.95
N ASP A 482 -8.35 13.28 19.35
CA ASP A 482 -7.60 13.83 18.20
C ASP A 482 -8.51 14.06 16.99
N PHE A 483 -9.50 13.18 16.78
CA PHE A 483 -10.54 13.38 15.78
C PHE A 483 -11.35 14.66 16.06
N ALA A 484 -11.79 14.88 17.31
CA ALA A 484 -12.50 16.11 17.68
C ALA A 484 -11.62 17.38 17.52
N VAL A 485 -10.35 17.33 17.93
CA VAL A 485 -9.41 18.45 17.78
C VAL A 485 -9.11 18.74 16.31
N SER A 486 -9.11 17.73 15.43
CA SER A 486 -8.95 17.93 13.99
C SER A 486 -10.09 18.75 13.37
N HIS A 487 -11.32 18.62 13.89
CA HIS A 487 -12.44 19.51 13.52
C HIS A 487 -12.20 20.95 13.97
N ILE A 488 -11.63 21.19 15.16
CA ILE A 488 -11.26 22.56 15.59
C ILE A 488 -10.23 23.16 14.62
N LYS A 489 -9.21 22.37 14.21
CA LYS A 489 -8.19 22.81 13.24
C LYS A 489 -8.82 23.16 11.89
N LEU A 490 -9.70 22.31 11.36
CA LEU A 490 -10.42 22.58 10.12
C LEU A 490 -11.31 23.82 10.24
N GLY A 491 -12.07 23.95 11.35
CA GLY A 491 -12.91 25.12 11.63
C GLY A 491 -12.11 26.43 11.66
N ASN A 492 -10.89 26.44 12.22
CA ASN A 492 -10.02 27.62 12.20
C ASN A 492 -9.66 28.04 10.77
N ILE A 493 -9.42 27.08 9.87
CA ILE A 493 -9.13 27.39 8.46
C ILE A 493 -10.37 27.89 7.73
N LYS A 494 -11.54 27.29 7.97
CA LYS A 494 -12.80 27.77 7.40
C LYS A 494 -13.13 29.19 7.84
N LEU A 495 -12.90 29.50 9.11
CA LEU A 495 -13.01 30.86 9.65
C LEU A 495 -12.05 31.82 8.93
N ALA A 496 -10.78 31.44 8.75
CA ALA A 496 -9.79 32.24 8.02
C ALA A 496 -10.13 32.44 6.53
N GLN A 497 -10.87 31.50 5.94
CA GLN A 497 -11.42 31.61 4.57
C GLN A 497 -12.71 32.46 4.51
N GLY A 498 -13.25 32.90 5.64
CA GLY A 498 -14.51 33.65 5.73
C GLY A 498 -15.76 32.77 5.70
N ASP A 499 -15.63 31.43 5.71
CA ASP A 499 -16.74 30.49 5.75
C ASP A 499 -17.21 30.27 7.19
N LEU A 500 -17.94 31.26 7.71
CA LEU A 500 -18.51 31.21 9.07
C LEU A 500 -19.43 30.00 9.29
N PRO A 501 -20.33 29.62 8.36
CA PRO A 501 -21.18 28.44 8.54
C PRO A 501 -20.38 27.14 8.70
N GLU A 502 -19.42 26.85 7.81
CA GLU A 502 -18.65 25.60 7.87
C GLU A 502 -17.68 25.60 9.06
N ALA A 503 -17.16 26.77 9.47
CA ALA A 503 -16.39 26.90 10.70
C ALA A 503 -17.23 26.53 11.93
N LEU A 504 -18.45 27.08 12.03
CA LEU A 504 -19.37 26.82 13.14
C LEU A 504 -19.74 25.34 13.23
N GLU A 505 -20.06 24.70 12.10
CA GLU A 505 -20.40 23.27 12.04
C GLU A 505 -19.24 22.40 12.56
N ASN A 506 -18.01 22.70 12.14
CA ASN A 506 -16.83 21.99 12.61
C ASN A 506 -16.61 22.16 14.11
N TYR A 507 -16.73 23.38 14.64
CA TYR A 507 -16.59 23.61 16.07
C TYR A 507 -17.70 22.92 16.88
N GLN A 508 -18.94 22.93 16.41
CA GLN A 508 -20.07 22.24 17.06
C GLN A 508 -19.90 20.71 17.07
N THR A 509 -19.33 20.16 15.98
CA THR A 509 -18.97 18.75 15.90
C THR A 509 -17.90 18.40 16.94
N ALA A 510 -16.80 19.16 16.97
CA ALA A 510 -15.74 19.00 17.95
C ALA A 510 -16.28 19.10 19.39
N ARG A 511 -17.12 20.11 19.66
CA ARG A 511 -17.74 20.35 20.95
C ARG A 511 -18.56 19.15 21.43
N THR A 512 -19.43 18.60 20.57
CA THR A 512 -20.26 17.43 20.89
C THR A 512 -19.39 16.24 21.28
N MET A 513 -18.36 15.95 20.49
CA MET A 513 -17.44 14.83 20.75
C MET A 513 -16.65 15.03 22.05
N LEU A 514 -16.13 16.23 22.28
CA LEU A 514 -15.34 16.56 23.47
C LEU A 514 -16.20 16.52 24.73
N ARG A 515 -17.44 17.02 24.69
CA ARG A 515 -18.38 16.93 25.81
C ARG A 515 -18.55 15.48 26.25
N ASP A 516 -18.83 14.59 25.30
CA ASP A 516 -19.08 13.17 25.59
C ASP A 516 -17.80 12.49 26.13
N LEU A 517 -16.62 12.84 25.61
CA LEU A 517 -15.32 12.36 26.13
C LEU A 517 -15.04 12.85 27.56
N THR A 518 -15.24 14.13 27.82
CA THR A 518 -14.98 14.72 29.15
C THR A 518 -15.98 14.26 30.21
N ALA A 519 -17.20 13.88 29.81
CA ALA A 519 -18.16 13.26 30.72
C ALA A 519 -17.73 11.83 31.12
N ALA A 520 -17.05 11.11 30.23
CA ALA A 520 -16.53 9.77 30.49
C ALA A 520 -15.21 9.78 31.29
N GLU A 521 -14.33 10.76 31.03
CA GLU A 521 -13.03 10.90 31.70
C GLU A 521 -12.86 12.33 32.30
N PRO A 522 -13.56 12.66 33.39
CA PRO A 522 -13.56 14.03 33.96
C PRO A 522 -12.20 14.45 34.54
N ASP A 523 -11.33 13.49 34.87
CA ASP A 523 -10.00 13.76 35.43
C ASP A 523 -8.97 14.17 34.35
N ARG A 524 -9.30 14.03 33.06
CA ARG A 524 -8.43 14.43 31.93
C ARG A 524 -8.55 15.93 31.67
N LEU A 525 -7.87 16.74 32.50
CA LEU A 525 -7.92 18.20 32.42
C LEU A 525 -7.55 18.77 31.04
N SER A 526 -6.62 18.14 30.31
CA SER A 526 -6.27 18.58 28.95
C SER A 526 -7.46 18.52 27.98
N TRP A 527 -8.36 17.54 28.13
CA TRP A 527 -9.53 17.39 27.25
C TRP A 527 -10.66 18.35 27.62
N LEU A 528 -10.80 18.67 28.91
CA LEU A 528 -11.65 19.78 29.36
C LEU A 528 -11.16 21.11 28.78
N GLY A 529 -9.83 21.30 28.68
CA GLY A 529 -9.24 22.44 27.98
C GLY A 529 -9.63 22.51 26.50
N ASP A 530 -9.56 21.38 25.78
CA ASP A 530 -10.00 21.32 24.38
C ASP A 530 -11.51 21.62 24.24
N PHE A 531 -12.33 21.14 25.18
CA PHE A 531 -13.77 21.40 25.21
C PHE A 531 -14.07 22.89 25.40
N ALA A 532 -13.41 23.54 26.37
CA ALA A 532 -13.53 24.99 26.58
C ALA A 532 -13.04 25.80 25.37
N MET A 533 -11.97 25.34 24.69
CA MET A 533 -11.51 25.97 23.44
C MET A 533 -12.57 25.90 22.34
N ALA A 534 -13.32 24.79 22.22
CA ALA A 534 -14.41 24.69 21.26
C ALA A 534 -15.54 25.70 21.57
N ASP A 535 -15.88 25.88 22.86
CA ASP A 535 -16.84 26.90 23.31
C ASP A 535 -16.37 28.31 22.91
N ASP A 536 -15.13 28.68 23.19
CA ASP A 536 -14.60 30.01 22.82
C ASP A 536 -14.68 30.25 21.31
N LYS A 537 -14.34 29.24 20.50
CA LYS A 537 -14.38 29.33 19.04
C LYS A 537 -15.81 29.53 18.53
N ILE A 538 -16.79 28.82 19.09
CA ILE A 538 -18.20 28.99 18.77
C ILE A 538 -18.68 30.39 19.19
N GLY A 539 -18.35 30.82 20.41
CA GLY A 539 -18.68 32.15 20.92
C GLY A 539 -18.20 33.26 19.98
N ASN A 540 -16.94 33.19 19.53
CA ASN A 540 -16.35 34.16 18.61
C ASN A 540 -17.08 34.22 17.26
N VAL A 541 -17.48 33.06 16.70
CA VAL A 541 -18.25 33.03 15.45
C VAL A 541 -19.65 33.62 15.66
N LEU A 542 -20.32 33.32 16.77
CA LEU A 542 -21.65 33.86 17.07
C LEU A 542 -21.63 35.37 17.28
N VAL A 543 -20.60 35.92 17.95
CA VAL A 543 -20.38 37.38 18.05
C VAL A 543 -20.24 37.99 16.65
N THR A 544 -19.45 37.37 15.78
CA THR A 544 -19.25 37.85 14.39
C THR A 544 -20.55 37.82 13.59
N GLN A 545 -21.43 36.85 13.85
CA GLN A 545 -22.76 36.75 13.23
C GLN A 545 -23.79 37.71 13.87
N GLY A 546 -23.46 38.38 14.97
CA GLY A 546 -24.37 39.25 15.72
C GLY A 546 -25.33 38.52 16.66
N ASP A 547 -25.19 37.20 16.85
CA ASP A 547 -25.97 36.43 17.82
C ASP A 547 -25.36 36.57 19.22
N LEU A 548 -25.56 37.74 19.82
CA LEU A 548 -25.01 38.06 21.14
C LEU A 548 -25.61 37.19 22.25
N ALA A 549 -26.85 36.73 22.09
CA ALA A 549 -27.51 35.86 23.07
C ALA A 549 -26.90 34.45 23.06
N GLY A 550 -26.74 33.87 21.86
CA GLY A 550 -26.08 32.57 21.69
C GLY A 550 -24.62 32.61 22.14
N ALA A 551 -23.88 33.66 21.77
CA ALA A 551 -22.51 33.86 22.23
C ALA A 551 -22.42 33.91 23.77
N SER A 552 -23.31 34.66 24.41
CA SER A 552 -23.31 34.80 25.88
C SER A 552 -23.57 33.47 26.57
N GLN A 553 -24.45 32.64 26.02
CA GLN A 553 -24.72 31.31 26.59
C GLN A 553 -23.47 30.42 26.49
N ILE A 554 -22.84 30.36 25.31
CA ILE A 554 -21.68 29.49 25.10
C ILE A 554 -20.47 29.93 25.94
N TYR A 555 -20.19 31.23 26.04
CA TYR A 555 -19.11 31.70 26.91
C TYR A 555 -19.37 31.41 28.39
N GLN A 556 -20.63 31.45 28.85
CA GLN A 556 -20.96 31.07 30.23
C GLN A 556 -20.74 29.57 30.48
N GLU A 557 -21.08 28.72 29.52
CA GLU A 557 -20.82 27.28 29.58
C GLU A 557 -19.30 27.01 29.62
N GLY A 558 -18.52 27.63 28.73
CA GLY A 558 -17.06 27.53 28.70
C GLY A 558 -16.38 28.09 29.95
N LEU A 559 -16.90 29.19 30.51
CA LEU A 559 -16.42 29.77 31.77
C LEU A 559 -16.53 28.79 32.93
N SER A 560 -17.63 28.02 33.02
CA SER A 560 -17.79 27.00 34.06
C SER A 560 -16.69 25.94 33.99
N VAL A 561 -16.30 25.52 32.79
CA VAL A 561 -15.23 24.54 32.56
C VAL A 561 -13.87 25.13 32.91
N LYS A 562 -13.57 26.35 32.43
CA LYS A 562 -12.31 27.05 32.73
C LYS A 562 -12.15 27.30 34.23
N LYS A 563 -13.24 27.60 34.93
CA LYS A 563 -13.23 27.76 36.39
C LYS A 563 -12.87 26.46 37.07
N GLN A 564 -13.48 25.35 36.66
CA GLN A 564 -13.12 24.03 37.16
C GLN A 564 -11.63 23.71 36.90
N LEU A 565 -11.10 24.02 35.71
CA LEU A 565 -9.67 23.83 35.41
C LEU A 565 -8.77 24.65 36.34
N ALA A 566 -9.09 25.93 36.50
CA ALA A 566 -8.34 26.85 37.34
C ALA A 566 -8.41 26.50 38.85
N ASP A 567 -9.55 26.00 39.32
CA ASP A 567 -9.74 25.54 40.71
C ASP A 567 -8.96 24.25 40.99
N ASN A 568 -8.80 23.37 39.99
CA ASN A 568 -7.99 22.14 40.12
C ASN A 568 -6.49 22.43 40.09
N GLU A 569 -6.04 23.44 39.32
CA GLU A 569 -4.63 23.80 39.18
C GLU A 569 -4.39 25.30 39.49
N PRO A 570 -4.61 25.78 40.74
CA PRO A 570 -4.62 27.21 41.08
C PRO A 570 -3.25 27.89 40.94
N GLU A 571 -2.16 27.13 40.91
CA GLU A 571 -0.80 27.64 40.70
C GLU A 571 -0.44 27.82 39.22
N ARG A 572 -1.25 27.30 38.29
CA ARG A 572 -1.04 27.50 36.85
C ARG A 572 -1.58 28.86 36.42
N ALA A 573 -0.67 29.83 36.33
CA ALA A 573 -0.98 31.19 35.90
C ALA A 573 -1.63 31.26 34.50
N GLU A 574 -1.35 30.30 33.60
CA GLU A 574 -1.97 30.19 32.28
C GLU A 574 -3.50 30.02 32.39
N LEU A 575 -3.98 29.09 33.22
CA LEU A 575 -5.41 28.83 33.40
C LEU A 575 -6.13 30.01 34.07
N GLN A 576 -5.45 30.67 35.00
CA GLN A 576 -5.96 31.91 35.62
C GLN A 576 -6.06 33.03 34.58
N ARG A 577 -5.11 33.14 33.65
CA ARG A 577 -5.17 34.10 32.55
C ARG A 577 -6.33 33.77 31.59
N ASP A 578 -6.53 32.51 31.25
CA ASP A 578 -7.63 32.08 30.39
C ASP A 578 -9.01 32.44 30.97
N LEU A 579 -9.15 32.39 32.31
CA LEU A 579 -10.34 32.91 33.00
C LEU A 579 -10.52 34.42 32.79
N THR A 580 -9.45 35.21 32.90
CA THR A 580 -9.56 36.68 32.70
C THR A 580 -10.02 37.01 31.29
N ILE A 581 -9.58 36.24 30.28
CA ILE A 581 -10.00 36.42 28.88
C ILE A 581 -11.51 36.16 28.75
N SER A 582 -12.01 35.05 29.30
CA SER A 582 -13.44 34.74 29.26
C SER A 582 -14.30 35.76 30.01
N TYR A 583 -13.84 36.24 31.16
CA TYR A 583 -14.55 37.31 31.87
C TYR A 583 -14.56 38.62 31.07
N ASP A 584 -13.46 38.98 30.42
CA ASP A 584 -13.39 40.17 29.57
C ASP A 584 -14.31 40.05 28.34
N GLU A 585 -14.38 38.87 27.70
CA GLU A 585 -15.28 38.59 26.56
C GLU A 585 -16.75 38.69 26.98
N ILE A 586 -17.13 38.05 28.11
CA ILE A 586 -18.48 38.14 28.67
C ILE A 586 -18.80 39.60 29.04
N GLY A 587 -17.84 40.32 29.62
CA GLY A 587 -17.98 41.73 29.96
C GLY A 587 -18.20 42.63 28.74
N ALA A 588 -17.45 42.40 27.67
CA ALA A 588 -17.56 43.13 26.41
C ALA A 588 -18.90 42.87 25.72
N LEU A 589 -19.35 41.62 25.74
CA LEU A 589 -20.63 41.21 25.18
C LEU A 589 -21.81 41.82 25.96
N ALA A 590 -21.77 41.74 27.29
CA ALA A 590 -22.76 42.35 28.16
C ALA A 590 -22.81 43.87 27.97
N ARG A 591 -21.65 44.53 27.85
CA ARG A 591 -21.57 45.97 27.57
C ARG A 591 -22.22 46.32 26.23
N THR A 592 -21.93 45.56 25.18
CA THR A 592 -22.52 45.75 23.84
C THR A 592 -24.04 45.55 23.84
N ALA A 593 -24.54 44.61 24.65
CA ALA A 593 -25.96 44.38 24.86
C ALA A 593 -26.64 45.42 25.79
N GLY A 594 -25.91 46.45 26.25
CA GLY A 594 -26.43 47.45 27.20
C GLY A 594 -26.63 46.94 28.63
N GLN A 595 -26.19 45.72 28.93
CA GLN A 595 -26.27 45.08 30.25
C GLN A 595 -25.09 45.52 31.12
N LEU A 596 -25.02 46.81 31.42
CA LEU A 596 -23.84 47.40 32.06
C LEU A 596 -23.52 46.76 33.42
N ASP A 597 -24.51 46.30 34.19
CA ASP A 597 -24.31 45.63 35.49
C ASP A 597 -23.63 44.27 35.36
N ASN A 598 -24.07 43.47 34.40
CA ASN A 598 -23.41 42.19 34.08
C ASN A 598 -21.98 42.43 33.58
N ALA A 599 -21.78 43.48 32.76
CA ALA A 599 -20.46 43.85 32.29
C ALA A 599 -19.52 44.23 33.45
N GLN A 600 -20.02 44.99 34.42
CA GLN A 600 -19.22 45.41 35.58
C GLN A 600 -18.79 44.21 36.40
N LEU A 601 -19.72 43.30 36.73
CA LEU A 601 -19.40 42.09 37.49
C LEU A 601 -18.32 41.26 36.80
N ALA A 602 -18.43 41.05 35.49
CA ALA A 602 -17.44 40.26 34.74
C ALA A 602 -16.05 40.93 34.75
N TYR A 603 -15.96 42.24 34.49
CA TYR A 603 -14.67 42.94 34.52
C TYR A 603 -14.06 43.02 35.93
N GLU A 604 -14.87 43.08 36.99
CA GLU A 604 -14.40 43.04 38.37
C GLU A 604 -13.81 41.66 38.72
N GLU A 605 -14.42 40.56 38.29
CA GLU A 605 -13.84 39.22 38.45
C GLU A 605 -12.51 39.08 37.70
N SER A 606 -12.43 39.56 36.46
CA SER A 606 -11.18 39.62 35.68
C SER A 606 -10.09 40.42 36.40
N LEU A 607 -10.42 41.61 36.92
CA LEU A 607 -9.49 42.43 37.69
C LEU A 607 -9.00 41.74 38.96
N ASN A 608 -9.88 41.07 39.70
CA ASN A 608 -9.53 40.35 40.94
C ASN A 608 -8.48 39.26 40.68
N ILE A 609 -8.63 38.50 39.59
CA ILE A 609 -7.67 37.47 39.20
C ILE A 609 -6.34 38.11 38.78
N ARG A 610 -6.36 39.18 37.97
CA ARG A 610 -5.15 39.90 37.54
C ARG A 610 -4.38 40.49 38.73
N LEU A 611 -5.09 41.05 39.72
CA LEU A 611 -4.50 41.53 40.96
C LEU A 611 -3.77 40.41 41.71
N ALA A 612 -4.41 39.25 41.90
CA ALA A 612 -3.79 38.11 42.56
C ALA A 612 -2.54 37.59 41.79
N LEU A 613 -2.59 37.56 40.46
CA LEU A 613 -1.45 37.17 39.63
C LEU A 613 -0.29 38.17 39.69
N ALA A 614 -0.60 39.47 39.74
CA ALA A 614 0.37 40.55 39.86
C ALA A 614 1.00 40.61 41.26
N GLU A 615 0.24 40.31 42.32
CA GLU A 615 0.75 40.21 43.70
C GLU A 615 1.76 39.07 43.85
N LYS A 616 1.51 37.92 43.21
CA LYS A 616 2.47 36.80 43.18
C LYS A 616 3.80 37.14 42.48
N LYS A 617 3.79 38.12 41.54
CA LYS A 617 5.01 38.58 40.84
C LYS A 617 5.03 40.12 40.69
N PRO A 618 5.36 40.88 41.75
CA PRO A 618 5.27 42.36 41.73
C PRO A 618 6.26 43.06 40.77
N GLN A 619 7.30 42.34 40.34
CA GLN A 619 8.31 42.85 39.40
C GLN A 619 7.97 42.55 37.94
N ASP A 620 6.93 41.73 37.69
CA ASP A 620 6.49 41.37 36.35
C ASP A 620 5.70 42.55 35.74
N ALA A 621 6.34 43.25 34.80
CA ALA A 621 5.78 44.45 34.18
C ALA A 621 4.53 44.17 33.35
N GLU A 622 4.45 43.00 32.68
CA GLU A 622 3.29 42.61 31.88
C GLU A 622 2.07 42.42 32.78
N ARG A 623 2.21 41.70 33.90
CA ARG A 623 1.10 41.50 34.85
C ARG A 623 0.62 42.79 35.50
N GLN A 624 1.53 43.70 35.83
CA GLN A 624 1.17 45.01 36.37
C GLN A 624 0.42 45.83 35.32
N ARG A 625 0.90 45.80 34.06
CA ARG A 625 0.22 46.46 32.95
C ARG A 625 -1.18 45.90 32.71
N ASP A 626 -1.38 44.58 32.77
CA ASP A 626 -2.71 43.95 32.63
C ASP A 626 -3.72 44.47 33.68
N VAL A 627 -3.28 44.69 34.92
CA VAL A 627 -4.11 45.30 35.97
C VAL A 627 -4.49 46.74 35.60
N SER A 628 -3.55 47.51 35.04
CA SER A 628 -3.83 48.88 34.59
C SER A 628 -4.89 48.92 33.48
N VAL A 629 -4.83 47.98 32.53
CA VAL A 629 -5.83 47.85 31.45
C VAL A 629 -7.20 47.49 32.00
N SER A 630 -7.29 46.60 33.00
CA SER A 630 -8.57 46.30 33.68
C SER A 630 -9.17 47.53 34.36
N HIS A 631 -8.36 48.34 35.04
CA HIS A 631 -8.83 49.59 35.64
C HIS A 631 -9.39 50.55 34.60
N ASP A 632 -8.71 50.66 33.46
CA ASP A 632 -9.13 51.45 32.32
C ASP A 632 -10.48 50.99 31.76
N THR A 633 -10.67 49.69 31.53
CA THR A 633 -11.93 49.12 31.02
C THR A 633 -13.10 49.39 31.98
N ILE A 634 -12.88 49.21 33.29
CA ILE A 634 -13.89 49.53 34.31
C ILE A 634 -14.18 51.03 34.34
N GLY A 635 -13.14 51.87 34.18
CA GLY A 635 -13.30 53.32 34.08
C GLY A 635 -14.16 53.74 32.89
N ASP A 636 -13.95 53.12 31.71
CA ASP A 636 -14.72 53.38 30.50
C ASP A 636 -16.19 53.00 30.70
N LEU A 637 -16.46 51.86 31.37
CA LEU A 637 -17.82 51.42 31.72
C LEU A 637 -18.51 52.38 32.70
N LYS A 638 -17.81 52.82 33.76
CA LYS A 638 -18.36 53.79 34.73
C LYS A 638 -18.69 55.12 34.06
N ARG A 639 -17.81 55.57 33.15
CA ARG A 639 -18.04 56.79 32.39
C ARG A 639 -19.25 56.68 31.47
N GLU A 640 -19.48 55.51 30.87
CA GLU A 640 -20.65 55.22 30.04
C GLU A 640 -21.97 55.28 30.83
N ARG A 641 -21.95 54.85 32.09
CA ARG A 641 -23.06 54.98 33.05
C ARG A 641 -23.32 56.42 33.50
N GLY A 642 -22.38 57.34 33.26
CA GLY A 642 -22.40 58.71 33.77
C GLY A 642 -21.77 58.87 35.16
N ASP A 643 -21.09 57.84 35.68
CA ASP A 643 -20.30 57.93 36.91
C ASP A 643 -18.89 58.45 36.61
N ALA A 644 -18.78 59.75 36.36
CA ALA A 644 -17.51 60.38 36.04
C ALA A 644 -16.51 60.36 37.22
N ALA A 645 -17.00 60.36 38.47
CA ALA A 645 -16.17 60.31 39.66
C ALA A 645 -15.55 58.93 39.85
N GLY A 646 -16.34 57.86 39.73
CA GLY A 646 -15.84 56.49 39.78
C GLY A 646 -14.94 56.15 38.60
N ALA A 647 -15.23 56.69 37.40
CA ALA A 647 -14.33 56.56 36.25
C ALA A 647 -12.96 57.19 36.51
N LEU A 648 -12.93 58.42 37.03
CA LEU A 648 -11.70 59.12 37.40
C LEU A 648 -10.88 58.32 38.43
N ALA A 649 -11.53 57.75 39.44
CA ALA A 649 -10.85 56.91 40.43
C ALA A 649 -10.21 55.67 39.80
N SER A 650 -10.94 54.98 38.90
CA SER A 650 -10.44 53.83 38.16
C SER A 650 -9.25 54.20 37.26
N TYR A 651 -9.34 55.25 36.44
CA TYR A 651 -8.23 55.67 35.58
C TYR A 651 -7.00 56.09 36.36
N LYS A 652 -7.16 56.77 37.51
CA LYS A 652 -6.03 57.12 38.38
C LYS A 652 -5.33 55.89 38.94
N ALA A 653 -6.06 54.82 39.28
CA ALA A 653 -5.48 53.58 39.74
C ALA A 653 -4.62 52.91 38.64
N GLY A 654 -5.15 52.81 37.42
CA GLY A 654 -4.39 52.29 36.27
C GLY A 654 -3.17 53.14 35.92
N HIS A 655 -3.37 54.47 35.84
CA HIS A 655 -2.30 55.43 35.57
C HIS A 655 -1.15 55.33 36.58
N ALA A 656 -1.44 55.18 37.88
CA ALA A 656 -0.40 55.06 38.90
C ALA A 656 0.50 53.83 38.70
N ILE A 657 -0.06 52.72 38.19
CA ILE A 657 0.71 51.52 37.86
C ILE A 657 1.64 51.79 36.66
N VAL A 658 1.08 52.35 35.58
CA VAL A 658 1.86 52.66 34.36
C VAL A 658 2.97 53.67 34.65
N GLU A 659 2.69 54.70 35.46
CA GLU A 659 3.68 55.69 35.88
C GLU A 659 4.86 55.03 36.62
N GLN A 660 4.58 54.07 37.51
CA GLN A 660 5.63 53.29 38.17
C GLN A 660 6.43 52.43 37.17
N LEU A 661 5.78 51.82 36.18
CA LEU A 661 6.44 51.02 35.16
C LEU A 661 7.35 51.88 34.27
N VAL A 662 6.89 53.05 33.82
CA VAL A 662 7.71 54.04 33.09
C VAL A 662 8.89 54.52 33.95
N GLY A 663 8.70 54.69 35.25
CA GLY A 663 9.80 55.03 36.16
C GLY A 663 10.88 53.94 36.26
N ARG A 664 10.52 52.66 36.06
CA ARG A 664 11.47 51.53 36.03
C ARG A 664 12.14 51.38 34.68
N ASP A 665 11.42 51.63 33.60
CA ASP A 665 11.91 51.54 32.22
C ASP A 665 11.53 52.81 31.41
N PRO A 666 12.32 53.89 31.56
CA PRO A 666 12.00 55.19 30.95
C PRO A 666 12.19 55.22 29.44
N ASP A 667 12.80 54.22 28.81
CA ASP A 667 13.03 54.19 27.36
C ASP A 667 11.94 53.41 26.61
N ASN A 668 11.12 52.65 27.34
CA ASN A 668 10.02 51.89 26.78
C ASN A 668 8.92 52.79 26.17
N SER A 669 8.81 52.74 24.84
CA SER A 669 7.86 53.56 24.10
C SER A 669 6.42 53.09 24.25
N GLU A 670 6.20 51.79 24.51
CA GLU A 670 4.86 51.25 24.77
C GLU A 670 4.32 51.74 26.11
N LEU A 671 5.13 51.67 27.18
CA LEU A 671 4.73 52.17 28.49
C LEU A 671 4.49 53.70 28.49
N LYS A 672 5.27 54.46 27.71
CA LYS A 672 5.02 55.90 27.49
C LYS A 672 3.68 56.11 26.79
N ARG A 673 3.36 55.30 25.77
CA ARG A 673 2.08 55.37 25.08
C ARG A 673 0.93 55.11 26.04
N ASP A 674 1.02 54.08 26.87
CA ASP A 674 0.00 53.77 27.89
C ASP A 674 -0.18 54.93 28.87
N LEU A 675 0.92 55.58 29.29
CA LEU A 675 0.88 56.74 30.17
C LEU A 675 0.17 57.92 29.49
N SER A 676 0.42 58.14 28.21
CA SER A 676 -0.27 59.15 27.40
C SER A 676 -1.78 58.88 27.33
N VAL A 677 -2.17 57.63 27.04
CA VAL A 677 -3.57 57.20 26.97
C VAL A 677 -4.26 57.35 28.32
N GLY A 678 -3.61 56.93 29.42
CA GLY A 678 -4.13 57.08 30.77
C GLY A 678 -4.39 58.54 31.14
N ASN A 679 -3.48 59.45 30.77
CA ASN A 679 -3.67 60.89 30.94
C ASN A 679 -4.87 61.43 30.13
N ALA A 680 -5.04 60.97 28.89
CA ALA A 680 -6.21 61.34 28.09
C ALA A 680 -7.52 60.82 28.70
N LYS A 681 -7.55 59.61 29.27
CA LYS A 681 -8.72 59.06 29.95
C LYS A 681 -9.07 59.80 31.24
N ILE A 682 -8.06 60.17 32.04
CA ILE A 682 -8.22 61.06 33.20
C ILE A 682 -8.82 62.40 32.75
N GLY A 683 -8.29 62.99 31.67
CA GLY A 683 -8.82 64.21 31.07
C GLY A 683 -10.29 64.07 30.65
N ASN A 684 -10.67 62.94 30.03
CA ASN A 684 -12.06 62.66 29.66
C ASN A 684 -12.99 62.63 30.89
N ALA A 685 -12.58 61.97 31.98
CA ALA A 685 -13.40 61.92 33.20
C ALA A 685 -13.52 63.29 33.89
N LEU A 686 -12.45 64.10 33.90
CA LEU A 686 -12.48 65.47 34.42
C LEU A 686 -13.35 66.39 33.57
N SER A 687 -13.30 66.22 32.25
CA SER A 687 -14.17 66.91 31.30
C SER A 687 -15.65 66.57 31.53
N ASP A 688 -15.97 65.31 31.82
CA ASP A 688 -17.34 64.88 32.16
C ASP A 688 -17.81 65.45 33.52
N GLN A 689 -16.89 65.85 34.40
CA GLN A 689 -17.15 66.59 35.64
C GLN A 689 -17.16 68.11 35.45
N GLU A 690 -16.93 68.59 34.22
CA GLU A 690 -16.79 70.01 33.88
C GLU A 690 -15.61 70.72 34.59
N ASP A 691 -14.61 69.97 35.08
CA ASP A 691 -13.36 70.52 35.60
C ASP A 691 -12.38 70.80 34.46
N TRP A 692 -12.67 71.86 33.70
CA TRP A 692 -11.93 72.24 32.50
C TRP A 692 -10.43 72.50 32.76
N PRO A 693 -10.00 73.20 33.84
CA PRO A 693 -8.58 73.40 34.11
C PRO A 693 -7.83 72.09 34.35
N ALA A 694 -8.39 71.18 35.15
CA ALA A 694 -7.75 69.89 35.42
C ALA A 694 -7.75 68.99 34.17
N ALA A 695 -8.83 69.00 33.40
CA ALA A 695 -8.91 68.28 32.13
C ALA A 695 -7.85 68.75 31.13
N LEU A 696 -7.69 70.08 30.97
CA LEU A 696 -6.66 70.66 30.10
C LEU A 696 -5.25 70.26 30.53
N ALA A 697 -4.97 70.24 31.83
CA ALA A 697 -3.67 69.81 32.35
C ALA A 697 -3.37 68.33 32.02
N ALA A 698 -4.35 67.44 32.23
CA ALA A 698 -4.21 66.02 31.90
C ALA A 698 -4.05 65.79 30.39
N TYR A 699 -4.86 66.43 29.55
CA TYR A 699 -4.71 66.36 28.09
C TYR A 699 -3.38 66.96 27.62
N GLY A 700 -2.88 68.00 28.27
CA GLY A 700 -1.56 68.58 27.99
C GLY A 700 -0.43 67.59 28.25
N GLN A 701 -0.51 66.80 29.31
CA GLN A 701 0.44 65.71 29.60
C GLN A 701 0.38 64.64 28.52
N ALA A 702 -0.81 64.16 28.16
CA ALA A 702 -1.00 63.22 27.05
C ALA A 702 -0.41 63.74 25.74
N LEU A 703 -0.75 64.97 25.35
CA LEU A 703 -0.24 65.61 24.13
C LEU A 703 1.28 65.72 24.11
N SER A 704 1.91 66.03 25.26
CA SER A 704 3.36 66.14 25.34
C SER A 704 4.06 64.81 25.05
N ILE A 705 3.53 63.69 25.57
CA ILE A 705 4.09 62.36 25.37
C ILE A 705 3.83 61.90 23.93
N ALA A 706 2.59 62.03 23.45
CA ALA A 706 2.20 61.66 22.09
C ALA A 706 3.05 62.39 21.03
N ARG A 707 3.35 63.68 21.24
CA ARG A 707 4.22 64.46 20.34
C ARG A 707 5.65 63.91 20.29
N VAL A 708 6.21 63.49 21.43
CA VAL A 708 7.56 62.90 21.47
C VAL A 708 7.59 61.56 20.74
N LEU A 709 6.61 60.68 20.98
CA LEU A 709 6.52 59.38 20.31
C LEU A 709 6.35 59.55 18.80
N ALA A 710 5.37 60.33 18.36
CA ALA A 710 5.09 60.59 16.94
C ALA A 710 6.28 61.23 16.20
N ALA A 711 7.09 62.06 16.87
CA ALA A 711 8.30 62.63 16.30
C ALA A 711 9.45 61.61 16.21
N SER A 712 9.51 60.64 17.13
CA SER A 712 10.55 59.61 17.14
C SER A 712 10.39 58.58 16.03
N ASP A 713 9.15 58.27 15.65
CA ASP A 713 8.82 57.46 14.46
C ASP A 713 7.63 58.07 13.71
N PRO A 714 7.90 58.91 12.69
CA PRO A 714 6.85 59.53 11.88
C PRO A 714 6.06 58.55 11.00
N ALA A 715 6.55 57.32 10.80
CA ALA A 715 5.85 56.29 10.02
C ALA A 715 4.86 55.49 10.87
N ASN A 716 5.00 55.53 12.20
CA ASN A 716 4.11 54.83 13.12
C ASN A 716 2.73 55.50 13.15
N THR A 717 1.76 54.90 12.46
CA THR A 717 0.40 55.43 12.32
C THR A 717 -0.36 55.51 13.64
N ASP A 718 -0.09 54.59 14.57
CA ASP A 718 -0.75 54.60 15.89
C ASP A 718 -0.31 55.81 16.71
N TRP A 719 0.98 56.14 16.70
CA TRP A 719 1.50 57.31 17.42
C TRP A 719 1.04 58.61 16.78
N GLN A 720 0.94 58.66 15.45
CA GLN A 720 0.35 59.79 14.74
C GLN A 720 -1.12 59.98 15.16
N ARG A 721 -1.90 58.89 15.20
CA ARG A 721 -3.29 58.92 15.64
C ARG A 721 -3.43 59.41 17.08
N ASP A 722 -2.63 58.91 18.01
CA ASP A 722 -2.67 59.35 19.42
C ASP A 722 -2.35 60.84 19.57
N LEU A 723 -1.42 61.37 18.76
CA LEU A 723 -1.11 62.79 18.69
C LEU A 723 -2.33 63.60 18.18
N SER A 724 -2.96 63.16 17.10
CA SER A 724 -4.18 63.79 16.56
C SER A 724 -5.30 63.82 17.61
N VAL A 725 -5.59 62.69 18.26
CA VAL A 725 -6.62 62.61 19.30
C VAL A 725 -6.29 63.53 20.48
N SER A 726 -5.03 63.59 20.93
CA SER A 726 -4.62 64.47 22.03
C SER A 726 -4.75 65.95 21.68
N LEU A 727 -4.42 66.33 20.43
CA LEU A 727 -4.64 67.69 19.90
C LEU A 727 -6.13 68.05 19.91
N GLU A 728 -7.00 67.15 19.44
CA GLU A 728 -8.46 67.33 19.45
C GLU A 728 -8.98 67.59 20.87
N LYS A 729 -8.54 66.79 21.87
CA LYS A 729 -9.00 66.95 23.25
C LYS A 729 -8.56 68.29 23.86
N VAL A 730 -7.32 68.70 23.64
CA VAL A 730 -6.84 70.03 24.06
C VAL A 730 -7.63 71.14 23.37
N ALA A 731 -7.83 71.03 22.06
CA ALA A 731 -8.56 72.02 21.27
C ALA A 731 -10.01 72.21 21.75
N GLY A 732 -10.69 71.12 22.13
CA GLY A 732 -12.05 71.17 22.67
C GLY A 732 -12.13 71.98 23.96
N ILE A 733 -11.19 71.78 24.89
CA ILE A 733 -11.15 72.55 26.13
C ILE A 733 -10.80 74.03 25.88
N LEU A 734 -9.86 74.32 24.98
CA LEU A 734 -9.54 75.70 24.58
C LEU A 734 -10.77 76.40 23.97
N ALA A 735 -11.56 75.70 23.16
CA ALA A 735 -12.78 76.22 22.57
C ALA A 735 -13.86 76.53 23.63
N ILE A 736 -13.98 75.70 24.67
CA ILE A 736 -14.88 75.92 25.82
C ILE A 736 -14.42 77.14 26.63
N GLN A 737 -13.11 77.29 26.87
CA GLN A 737 -12.52 78.41 27.59
C GLN A 737 -12.51 79.73 26.78
N GLY A 738 -12.85 79.67 25.48
CA GLY A 738 -12.95 80.83 24.61
C GLY A 738 -11.65 81.20 23.88
N ASP A 739 -10.57 80.43 24.03
CA ASP A 739 -9.36 80.55 23.20
C ASP A 739 -9.58 79.95 21.81
N ARG A 740 -10.24 80.74 20.96
CA ARG A 740 -10.63 80.33 19.61
C ARG A 740 -9.42 80.15 18.67
N ALA A 741 -8.37 80.93 18.89
CA ALA A 741 -7.18 80.87 18.04
C ALA A 741 -6.37 79.61 18.36
N GLY A 742 -6.14 79.32 19.65
CA GLY A 742 -5.50 78.10 20.10
C GLY A 742 -6.28 76.85 19.69
N ALA A 743 -7.60 76.85 19.86
CA ALA A 743 -8.46 75.75 19.43
C ALA A 743 -8.37 75.50 17.92
N LEU A 744 -8.49 76.55 17.08
CA LEU A 744 -8.44 76.39 15.63
C LEU A 744 -7.09 75.82 15.17
N ASN A 745 -5.98 76.29 15.75
CA ASN A 745 -4.66 75.79 15.41
C ASN A 745 -4.54 74.29 15.75
N ALA A 746 -4.90 73.90 16.97
CA ALA A 746 -4.82 72.50 17.40
C ALA A 746 -5.75 71.57 16.59
N TYR A 747 -6.97 72.00 16.24
CA TYR A 747 -7.83 71.22 15.34
C TYR A 747 -7.28 71.14 13.91
N THR A 748 -6.61 72.18 13.43
CA THR A 748 -5.98 72.17 12.09
C THR A 748 -4.80 71.19 12.05
N ASP A 749 -3.98 71.17 13.11
CA ASP A 749 -2.88 70.20 13.25
C ASP A 749 -3.42 68.77 13.34
N SER A 750 -4.49 68.56 14.13
CA SER A 750 -5.17 67.25 14.20
C SER A 750 -5.71 66.82 12.83
N PHE A 751 -6.36 67.73 12.10
CA PHE A 751 -6.94 67.46 10.79
C PHE A 751 -5.88 67.00 9.79
N ALA A 752 -4.74 67.68 9.72
CA ALA A 752 -3.67 67.30 8.80
C ALA A 752 -3.18 65.86 9.03
N ILE A 753 -3.18 65.39 10.28
CA ILE A 753 -2.80 64.02 10.62
C ILE A 753 -3.94 63.05 10.28
N ALA A 754 -5.16 63.32 10.74
CA ALA A 754 -6.31 62.44 10.54
C ALA A 754 -6.65 62.26 9.05
N ASP A 755 -6.55 63.33 8.26
CA ASP A 755 -6.77 63.34 6.80
C ASP A 755 -5.75 62.43 6.09
N ARG A 756 -4.46 62.60 6.41
CA ARG A 756 -3.39 61.75 5.87
C ARG A 756 -3.58 60.27 6.22
N LEU A 757 -3.97 59.95 7.46
CA LEU A 757 -4.23 58.56 7.87
C LEU A 757 -5.43 57.99 7.12
N ALA A 758 -6.53 58.74 7.03
CA ALA A 758 -7.73 58.32 6.32
C ALA A 758 -7.51 58.13 4.79
N GLU A 759 -6.60 58.89 4.18
CA GLU A 759 -6.17 58.69 2.79
C GLU A 759 -5.28 57.46 2.61
N LEU A 760 -4.45 57.14 3.62
CA LEU A 760 -3.55 55.99 3.58
C LEU A 760 -4.30 54.66 3.54
N ASP A 761 -5.38 54.54 4.32
CA ASP A 761 -6.29 53.40 4.30
C ASP A 761 -7.76 53.86 4.36
N PRO A 762 -8.41 54.03 3.20
CA PRO A 762 -9.82 54.41 3.13
C PRO A 762 -10.79 53.39 3.72
N ALA A 763 -10.38 52.13 3.90
CA ALA A 763 -11.20 51.08 4.49
C ALA A 763 -11.12 51.09 6.03
N ASN A 764 -10.16 51.80 6.62
CA ASN A 764 -10.01 51.91 8.06
C ASN A 764 -11.12 52.79 8.68
N ALA A 765 -12.13 52.14 9.24
CA ALA A 765 -13.29 52.80 9.84
C ALA A 765 -12.93 53.76 10.98
N ASP A 766 -11.91 53.43 11.79
CA ASP A 766 -11.48 54.27 12.91
C ASP A 766 -10.84 55.57 12.44
N TRP A 767 -9.98 55.51 11.43
CA TRP A 767 -9.33 56.69 10.87
C TRP A 767 -10.34 57.60 10.16
N GLN A 768 -11.29 57.01 9.42
CA GLN A 768 -12.42 57.74 8.85
C GLN A 768 -13.26 58.42 9.95
N ARG A 769 -13.53 57.71 11.04
CA ARG A 769 -14.29 58.25 12.17
C ARG A 769 -13.58 59.43 12.81
N ASP A 770 -12.28 59.35 13.09
CA ASP A 770 -11.51 60.42 13.73
C ASP A 770 -11.41 61.68 12.83
N LEU A 771 -11.23 61.48 11.52
CA LEU A 771 -11.32 62.57 10.53
C LEU A 771 -12.69 63.26 10.59
N SER A 772 -13.77 62.49 10.64
CA SER A 772 -15.13 63.05 10.72
C SER A 772 -15.36 63.85 12.01
N ILE A 773 -14.77 63.45 13.15
CA ILE A 773 -14.87 64.19 14.41
C ILE A 773 -14.16 65.54 14.27
N THR A 774 -12.94 65.53 13.74
CA THR A 774 -12.17 66.77 13.54
C THR A 774 -12.86 67.72 12.56
N LEU A 775 -13.47 67.20 11.48
CA LEU A 775 -14.25 68.00 10.52
C LEU A 775 -15.47 68.69 11.17
N SER A 776 -16.21 67.99 12.02
CA SER A 776 -17.32 68.58 12.82
C SER A 776 -16.83 69.77 13.64
N GLU A 777 -15.72 69.60 14.37
CA GLU A 777 -15.17 70.65 15.24
C GLU A 777 -14.68 71.87 14.45
N ILE A 778 -13.98 71.65 13.33
CA ILE A 778 -13.59 72.73 12.41
C ILE A 778 -14.82 73.45 11.85
N GLY A 779 -15.87 72.70 11.48
CA GLY A 779 -17.14 73.26 11.02
C GLY A 779 -17.76 74.19 12.06
N MET A 780 -17.78 73.79 13.34
CA MET A 780 -18.28 74.62 14.44
C MET A 780 -17.47 75.91 14.62
N LEU A 781 -16.15 75.84 14.53
CA LEU A 781 -15.30 77.02 14.64
C LEU A 781 -15.50 77.99 13.45
N LYS A 782 -15.57 77.47 12.22
CA LYS A 782 -15.86 78.27 11.01
C LYS A 782 -17.22 78.94 11.10
N ALA A 783 -18.24 78.23 11.59
CA ALA A 783 -19.58 78.80 11.80
C ALA A 783 -19.55 79.98 12.78
N ARG A 784 -18.81 79.85 13.89
CA ARG A 784 -18.63 80.93 14.88
C ARG A 784 -17.84 82.12 14.32
N GLN A 785 -16.95 81.89 13.35
CA GLN A 785 -16.23 82.93 12.61
C GLN A 785 -17.06 83.54 11.46
N ARG A 786 -18.32 83.12 11.27
CA ARG A 786 -19.22 83.51 10.18
C ARG A 786 -18.77 83.08 8.78
N ASP A 787 -17.85 82.12 8.67
CA ASP A 787 -17.57 81.41 7.42
C ASP A 787 -18.62 80.32 7.19
N VAL A 788 -19.80 80.74 6.71
CA VAL A 788 -20.94 79.84 6.49
C VAL A 788 -20.65 78.81 5.39
N LYS A 789 -19.87 79.19 4.36
CA LYS A 789 -19.56 78.29 3.25
C LYS A 789 -18.60 77.19 3.70
N GLY A 790 -17.51 77.55 4.40
CA GLY A 790 -16.55 76.60 4.93
C GLY A 790 -17.14 75.72 6.03
N ALA A 791 -18.00 76.27 6.89
CA ALA A 791 -18.73 75.48 7.89
C ALA A 791 -19.65 74.44 7.24
N ARG A 792 -20.39 74.83 6.20
CA ARG A 792 -21.26 73.90 5.48
C ARG A 792 -20.50 72.75 4.84
N GLN A 793 -19.36 73.04 4.21
CA GLN A 793 -18.54 71.99 3.61
C GLN A 793 -18.05 71.00 4.67
N ALA A 794 -17.43 71.49 5.74
CA ALA A 794 -16.89 70.64 6.80
C ALA A 794 -17.97 69.77 7.48
N PHE A 795 -19.15 70.33 7.76
CA PHE A 795 -20.26 69.55 8.31
C PHE A 795 -20.82 68.52 7.33
N GLN A 796 -20.85 68.82 6.03
CA GLN A 796 -21.26 67.85 5.01
C GLN A 796 -20.26 66.69 4.92
N ASP A 797 -18.96 66.99 4.84
CA ASP A 797 -17.91 65.97 4.75
C ASP A 797 -17.93 65.05 5.99
N SER A 798 -18.09 65.62 7.18
CA SER A 798 -18.28 64.83 8.41
C SER A 798 -19.54 63.95 8.35
N LEU A 799 -20.66 64.48 7.86
CA LEU A 799 -21.92 63.77 7.79
C LEU A 799 -21.80 62.57 6.83
N ASP A 800 -21.22 62.78 5.65
CA ASP A 800 -21.07 61.75 4.62
C ASP A 800 -20.18 60.59 5.10
N ILE A 801 -19.11 60.88 5.86
CA ILE A 801 -18.27 59.82 6.45
C ILE A 801 -19.07 59.01 7.48
N ARG A 802 -19.74 59.69 8.43
CA ARG A 802 -20.46 58.99 9.51
C ARG A 802 -21.69 58.25 9.01
N GLN A 803 -22.32 58.73 7.95
CA GLN A 803 -23.39 58.03 7.23
C GLN A 803 -22.88 56.68 6.70
N ARG A 804 -21.76 56.67 5.97
CA ARG A 804 -21.14 55.44 5.44
C ARG A 804 -20.78 54.46 6.54
N LEU A 805 -20.18 54.94 7.64
CA LEU A 805 -19.84 54.09 8.78
C LEU A 805 -21.08 53.46 9.42
N ALA A 806 -22.10 54.28 9.72
CA ALA A 806 -23.35 53.80 10.31
C ALA A 806 -24.13 52.83 9.41
N GLU A 807 -24.02 52.97 8.08
CA GLU A 807 -24.58 52.03 7.10
C GLU A 807 -23.80 50.72 7.01
N ALA A 808 -22.46 50.77 7.18
CA ALA A 808 -21.60 49.59 7.19
C ALA A 808 -21.84 48.69 8.41
N ASP A 809 -22.14 49.26 9.57
CA ASP A 809 -22.56 48.51 10.76
C ASP A 809 -23.76 49.19 11.47
N PRO A 810 -24.99 48.79 11.10
CA PRO A 810 -26.21 49.28 11.75
C PRO A 810 -26.35 48.91 13.24
N ASN A 811 -25.61 47.89 13.70
CA ASN A 811 -25.66 47.42 15.08
C ASN A 811 -24.72 48.22 15.99
N ASN A 812 -23.72 48.90 15.43
CA ASN A 812 -22.78 49.73 16.17
C ASN A 812 -23.43 51.01 16.72
N ALA A 813 -23.85 50.96 17.99
CA ALA A 813 -24.48 52.08 18.68
C ALA A 813 -23.63 53.36 18.71
N THR A 814 -22.30 53.22 18.75
CA THR A 814 -21.35 54.34 18.75
C THR A 814 -21.41 55.09 17.41
N TRP A 815 -21.39 54.37 16.30
CA TRP A 815 -21.45 54.97 14.96
C TRP A 815 -22.83 55.58 14.67
N GLN A 816 -23.91 54.92 15.11
CA GLN A 816 -25.26 55.49 15.03
C GLN A 816 -25.37 56.82 15.81
N ARG A 817 -24.80 56.88 17.02
CA ARG A 817 -24.74 58.13 17.81
C ARG A 817 -23.89 59.19 17.10
N ASP A 818 -22.73 58.81 16.55
CA ASP A 818 -21.86 59.76 15.85
C ASP A 818 -22.57 60.37 14.63
N LEU A 819 -23.33 59.57 13.89
CA LEU A 819 -24.18 60.07 12.81
C LEU A 819 -25.20 61.09 13.34
N VAL A 820 -25.91 60.79 14.43
CA VAL A 820 -26.83 61.75 15.08
C VAL A 820 -26.13 63.07 15.43
N VAL A 821 -24.90 63.02 15.96
CA VAL A 821 -24.13 64.24 16.28
C VAL A 821 -23.81 65.03 15.01
N ALA A 822 -23.36 64.39 13.93
CA ALA A 822 -23.09 65.09 12.68
C ALA A 822 -24.36 65.67 12.04
N MET A 823 -25.51 65.02 12.19
CA MET A 823 -26.80 65.55 11.76
C MET A 823 -27.19 66.82 12.54
N ILE A 824 -26.94 66.84 13.86
CA ILE A 824 -27.14 68.02 14.70
C ILE A 824 -26.26 69.18 14.22
N ASP A 825 -24.99 68.90 13.94
CA ASP A 825 -24.03 69.88 13.46
C ASP A 825 -24.41 70.44 12.09
N TYR A 826 -24.73 69.57 11.14
CA TYR A 826 -25.17 69.93 9.80
C TYR A 826 -26.48 70.73 9.80
N ALA A 827 -27.40 70.43 10.71
CA ALA A 827 -28.65 71.19 10.87
C ALA A 827 -28.42 72.68 11.20
N GLN A 828 -27.23 73.10 11.64
CA GLN A 828 -26.92 74.52 11.85
C GLN A 828 -26.81 75.31 10.54
N VAL A 829 -26.50 74.64 9.43
CA VAL A 829 -26.20 75.23 8.11
C VAL A 829 -27.07 74.69 6.99
N ALA A 830 -27.89 73.68 7.28
CA ALA A 830 -28.79 73.01 6.35
C ALA A 830 -29.86 73.96 5.80
N LYS A 831 -30.31 73.71 4.57
CA LYS A 831 -31.44 74.45 3.97
C LYS A 831 -32.76 74.13 4.65
N ASN A 832 -32.95 72.89 5.10
CA ASN A 832 -34.13 72.43 5.84
C ASN A 832 -33.71 71.74 7.15
N PRO A 833 -33.35 72.52 8.18
CA PRO A 833 -32.82 72.00 9.43
C PRO A 833 -33.84 71.16 10.21
N ARG A 834 -35.14 71.43 10.04
CA ARG A 834 -36.22 70.71 10.73
C ARG A 834 -36.24 69.22 10.34
N THR A 835 -36.11 68.92 9.05
CA THR A 835 -36.09 67.53 8.56
C THR A 835 -34.90 66.76 9.12
N VAL A 836 -33.71 67.35 9.09
CA VAL A 836 -32.49 66.71 9.61
C VAL A 836 -32.61 66.44 11.12
N LEU A 837 -33.12 67.39 11.88
CA LEU A 837 -33.31 67.23 13.34
C LEU A 837 -34.38 66.20 13.70
N LEU A 838 -35.43 66.04 12.88
CA LEU A 838 -36.43 64.99 13.08
C LEU A 838 -35.82 63.60 12.89
N GLN A 839 -35.06 63.40 11.81
CA GLN A 839 -34.37 62.13 11.56
C GLN A 839 -33.38 61.81 12.69
N ALA A 840 -32.61 62.80 13.15
CA ALA A 840 -31.69 62.64 14.27
C ALA A 840 -32.43 62.24 15.57
N LEU A 841 -33.62 62.81 15.83
CA LEU A 841 -34.44 62.46 16.99
C LEU A 841 -34.99 61.04 16.87
N ASP A 842 -35.49 60.63 15.71
CA ASP A 842 -36.03 59.29 15.49
C ASP A 842 -34.94 58.22 15.70
N MET A 843 -33.74 58.42 15.15
CA MET A 843 -32.60 57.54 15.38
C MET A 843 -32.21 57.47 16.86
N THR A 844 -32.17 58.61 17.55
CA THR A 844 -31.83 58.64 18.98
C THR A 844 -32.86 57.90 19.83
N LEU A 845 -34.15 58.04 19.51
CA LEU A 845 -35.23 57.32 20.19
C LEU A 845 -35.16 55.81 19.93
N GLU A 846 -34.76 55.39 18.73
CA GLU A 846 -34.59 53.98 18.41
C GLU A 846 -33.41 53.36 19.19
N LEU A 847 -32.29 54.08 19.31
CA LEU A 847 -31.19 53.67 20.17
C LEU A 847 -31.64 53.53 21.64
N ASP A 848 -32.47 54.45 22.14
CA ASP A 848 -33.00 54.37 23.50
C ASP A 848 -33.96 53.19 23.71
N ARG A 849 -34.88 52.97 22.77
CA ARG A 849 -35.83 51.84 22.81
C ARG A 849 -35.14 50.47 22.76
N SER A 850 -34.08 50.37 21.96
CA SER A 850 -33.28 49.15 21.85
C SER A 850 -32.29 48.95 23.00
N GLY A 851 -32.24 49.87 23.98
CA GLY A 851 -31.31 49.81 25.11
C GLY A 851 -29.85 50.11 24.75
N ARG A 852 -29.59 50.53 23.51
CA ARG A 852 -28.25 50.82 22.97
C ARG A 852 -27.79 52.26 23.18
N LEU A 853 -28.69 53.16 23.62
CA LEU A 853 -28.32 54.52 24.01
C LEU A 853 -27.79 54.54 25.45
N ALA A 854 -26.48 54.66 25.61
CA ALA A 854 -25.86 54.73 26.92
C ALA A 854 -26.47 55.85 27.80
N PRO A 855 -26.60 55.64 29.13
CA PRO A 855 -27.24 56.59 30.04
C PRO A 855 -26.73 58.03 29.92
N ARG A 856 -25.41 58.21 29.78
CA ARG A 856 -24.79 59.54 29.64
C ARG A 856 -25.25 60.33 28.42
N TYR A 857 -25.81 59.68 27.40
CA TYR A 857 -26.26 60.32 26.16
C TYR A 857 -27.77 60.57 26.13
N LYS A 858 -28.55 60.15 27.14
CA LYS A 858 -30.01 60.34 27.15
C LYS A 858 -30.44 61.81 27.13
N PHE A 859 -29.57 62.75 27.54
CA PHE A 859 -29.85 64.18 27.42
C PHE A 859 -30.08 64.62 25.96
N MET A 860 -29.52 63.91 24.97
CA MET A 860 -29.64 64.24 23.55
C MET A 860 -31.10 64.24 23.08
N ILE A 861 -31.96 63.36 23.63
CA ILE A 861 -33.39 63.32 23.30
C ILE A 861 -34.07 64.64 23.66
N LYS A 862 -33.80 65.15 24.88
CA LYS A 862 -34.34 66.44 25.33
C LYS A 862 -33.77 67.58 24.49
N PHE A 863 -32.46 67.57 24.27
CA PHE A 863 -31.77 68.58 23.46
C PHE A 863 -32.36 68.70 22.05
N LEU A 864 -32.58 67.58 21.36
CA LEU A 864 -33.17 67.53 20.01
C LEU A 864 -34.61 68.04 19.98
N LYS A 865 -35.44 67.65 20.96
CA LYS A 865 -36.82 68.17 21.12
C LYS A 865 -36.84 69.69 21.31
N ASP A 866 -35.98 70.20 22.19
CA ASP A 866 -35.87 71.64 22.46
C ASP A 866 -35.37 72.41 21.23
N ARG A 867 -34.49 71.80 20.42
CA ARG A 867 -33.99 72.40 19.17
C ARG A 867 -35.09 72.44 18.10
N LEU A 868 -35.84 71.34 17.93
CA LEU A 868 -36.96 71.26 17.00
C LEU A 868 -38.05 72.30 17.30
N ALA A 869 -38.32 72.58 18.57
CA ALA A 869 -39.28 73.62 18.97
C ALA A 869 -38.85 75.04 18.57
N LYS A 870 -37.54 75.27 18.37
CA LYS A 870 -36.96 76.58 18.01
C LYS A 870 -36.79 76.78 16.51
N VAL A 871 -36.84 75.71 15.72
CA VAL A 871 -36.73 75.74 14.26
C VAL A 871 -38.13 75.84 13.67
N LYS A 872 -38.46 76.99 13.06
CA LYS A 872 -39.77 77.20 12.41
C LYS A 872 -39.87 76.43 11.11
#